data_AF-A0A2W0ALV9-F1
#
_entry.id   AF-A0A2W0ALV9-F1
#
_cell.length_a   1.000
_cell.length_b   1.000
_cell.length_c   1.000
_cell.angle_alpha   90.00
_cell.angle_beta   90.00
_cell.angle_gamma   90.00
#
_symmetry.space_group_name_H-M   'P 1'
#
loop_
_entity.id
_entity.type
_entity.pdbx_description
1 polymer ?
#
loop_
_entity_poly.entity_id
_entity_poly.type
_entity_poly.pdbx_seq_one_letter_code
_entity_poly.pdbx_strand_id
1 'polypeptide(L)'
;MSSRTQPVTPPASSRNALRVLPGRGRVNIAQQLAAELRHTIRGEVRFDAGSRSLYATDLSLYRHVPIGVVIPRDVEDVIQAVGACRKYEVPILGRGCGTSLAGQCCNVAVVLDFSKYMNRILELDPAKRIARVEPGVICDQLRGAAEQHHLTFAPDPATHKYCTLGGMIGNNSCGVHTVMGGKTVDNVEELEILCYDGSRMRVGRTSEEELQQITRAGGRRGEIYSRLRNLRDRCAEQVRHTYPQIPRRVSGYNLDELLPERGFNVARALVGTESTCVLVLNATVRLVPSPPRRVLLVISYPDIFLAGDNVAMIRSYGPIGLEAVQQHVIENMHRKGKPLPGAKLLPAGDTWVLAEFGGQTEQDASEKARHAMERIDHELRGHLDMKLVEDPHEQKSVWHIREVAIDASRVPGVEDAFPAWEDAAVPPEEVGNYLREFYEILKRHQYRFTTFGHFGDGCIHSRITVNVKTADGVKDFRRFMNEAADLVVRYGGSLSGEHGDGQLRAELLPKMYGPELIQAFREFKSIWDPNWRMNPGKVVDPYRLDENLRTGPDYRPQRPHTHFHFPEDHGSLAEATERCFGVGRCRGLDGGTMCPSYMVTREEGYTTRGRAHLLFEMLRGDSILDGWRDDHVKEALDLCLSCKGCKGDCPVSVDIATYKAEFLSHYWEGRLRPRTAYALGMVNVWMRAASLAPGLANLITQTPLLRDLAKAAAGIAPQRAIPAFAPQSFRQWFRSRARENGRSKVILWPDTFNNYFHPDIAQAAVAVLDAAGFDVALPQQNLCCGRPLYDFGMLDRAERYLRQILAALRDDIAAGVPVIVLEPSCAAVFRDEMPNLLPNDEDARRLSRQTLLLGEFLEQRAPQFQPPKLNRKALVHGHCHQKAVLTTDNEISTLKKLGLDCEVLESGCCGMAGSFGFEKEKYDVSVACGERVLLPAVREADAKTLIIANGFSCQEQIAQLTERRALHLAQVLYLALDQSSGKEPDRHRYPETELLGTRENEVRSSKRHAALTLAGSTALAAAIWFWRKRRAA
;
A
#
# COMPACT_ATOMS: atom_id res chain seq x y z
N MET A 1 -63.09 13.04 27.08
CA MET A 1 -62.44 11.83 27.64
C MET A 1 -61.13 11.62 26.90
N SER A 2 -60.02 12.00 27.53
CA SER A 2 -58.69 12.09 26.93
C SER A 2 -57.87 10.87 27.36
N SER A 3 -57.63 9.94 26.43
CA SER A 3 -56.75 8.79 26.65
C SER A 3 -55.31 9.19 26.34
N ARG A 4 -54.54 9.46 27.39
CA ARG A 4 -53.08 9.67 27.33
C ARG A 4 -52.39 8.40 26.84
N THR A 5 -51.82 8.45 25.64
CA THR A 5 -50.81 7.50 25.18
C THR A 5 -49.52 7.74 25.95
N GLN A 6 -49.07 6.73 26.71
CA GLN A 6 -47.77 6.74 27.38
C GLN A 6 -46.63 6.74 26.35
N PRO A 7 -45.55 7.52 26.54
CA PRO A 7 -44.35 7.39 25.74
C PRO A 7 -43.65 6.08 26.04
N VAL A 8 -43.43 5.27 25.00
CA VAL A 8 -42.60 4.06 25.06
C VAL A 8 -41.19 4.50 25.43
N THR A 9 -40.77 4.16 26.64
CA THR A 9 -39.40 4.35 27.13
C THR A 9 -38.49 3.34 26.42
N PRO A 10 -37.35 3.75 25.82
CA PRO A 10 -36.43 2.79 25.21
C PRO A 10 -35.85 1.86 26.28
N PRO A 11 -35.52 0.59 25.94
CA PRO A 11 -34.94 -0.33 26.89
C PRO A 11 -33.61 0.24 27.41
N ALA A 12 -33.46 0.23 28.73
CA ALA A 12 -32.24 0.63 29.40
C ALA A 12 -31.05 -0.21 28.91
N SER A 13 -30.06 0.46 28.33
CA SER A 13 -28.65 0.02 28.17
C SER A 13 -28.32 -1.08 27.14
N SER A 14 -28.40 -0.73 25.85
CA SER A 14 -27.51 -1.32 24.83
C SER A 14 -26.01 -1.10 25.14
N ARG A 15 -25.69 -0.10 25.99
CA ARG A 15 -24.35 0.11 26.58
C ARG A 15 -23.83 -1.06 27.43
N ASN A 16 -24.67 -2.02 27.83
CA ASN A 16 -24.32 -3.10 28.76
C ASN A 16 -24.63 -4.53 28.28
N ALA A 17 -25.22 -4.74 27.11
CA ALA A 17 -25.58 -6.11 26.67
C ALA A 17 -24.36 -7.06 26.53
N LEU A 18 -23.16 -6.50 26.34
CA LEU A 18 -21.88 -7.21 26.39
C LEU A 18 -21.05 -6.86 27.65
N ARG A 19 -21.65 -6.43 28.76
CA ARG A 19 -20.99 -6.38 30.08
C ARG A 19 -21.60 -7.33 31.12
N VAL A 20 -22.81 -7.87 30.90
CA VAL A 20 -23.56 -8.64 31.93
C VAL A 20 -23.67 -10.15 31.61
N LEU A 21 -22.62 -10.78 31.11
CA LEU A 21 -22.56 -12.26 31.07
C LEU A 21 -21.17 -12.74 31.51
N PRO A 22 -21.06 -13.63 32.50
CA PRO A 22 -19.77 -14.10 33.03
C PRO A 22 -18.94 -14.78 31.92
N GLY A 23 -17.62 -14.61 31.97
CA GLY A 23 -16.67 -14.94 30.90
C GLY A 23 -16.72 -16.36 30.32
N ARG A 24 -17.30 -17.35 31.02
CA ARG A 24 -17.50 -18.72 30.50
C ARG A 24 -18.63 -18.82 29.47
N GLY A 25 -19.68 -18.00 29.55
CA GLY A 25 -20.82 -18.05 28.62
C GLY A 25 -20.51 -17.47 27.24
N ARG A 26 -19.66 -16.42 27.18
CA ARG A 26 -19.29 -15.74 25.91
C ARG A 26 -18.38 -16.55 25.02
N VAL A 27 -17.40 -17.23 25.60
CA VAL A 27 -16.49 -18.11 24.86
C VAL A 27 -17.28 -19.22 24.17
N ASN A 28 -18.31 -19.75 24.84
CA ASN A 28 -19.17 -20.78 24.29
C ASN A 28 -19.99 -20.27 23.08
N ILE A 29 -20.61 -19.09 23.17
CA ILE A 29 -21.39 -18.52 22.04
C ILE A 29 -20.51 -18.24 20.83
N ALA A 30 -19.34 -17.62 21.01
CA ALA A 30 -18.45 -17.31 19.87
C ALA A 30 -17.94 -18.58 19.18
N GLN A 31 -17.64 -19.63 19.94
CA GLN A 31 -17.23 -20.93 19.39
C GLN A 31 -18.36 -21.64 18.66
N GLN A 32 -19.59 -21.63 19.22
CA GLN A 32 -20.78 -22.19 18.57
C GLN A 32 -21.11 -21.45 17.27
N LEU A 33 -21.10 -20.12 17.30
CA LEU A 33 -21.31 -19.30 16.11
C LEU A 33 -20.25 -19.57 15.04
N ALA A 34 -18.97 -19.65 15.41
CA ALA A 34 -17.91 -19.95 14.47
C ALA A 34 -18.08 -21.34 13.83
N ALA A 35 -18.49 -22.35 14.61
CA ALA A 35 -18.75 -23.70 14.12
C ALA A 35 -19.95 -23.73 13.16
N GLU A 36 -21.04 -23.04 13.50
CA GLU A 36 -22.22 -22.94 12.64
C GLU A 36 -21.90 -22.22 11.33
N LEU A 37 -21.24 -21.06 11.39
CA LEU A 37 -20.82 -20.32 10.20
C LEU A 37 -19.95 -21.20 9.29
N ARG A 38 -18.95 -21.92 9.83
CA ARG A 38 -18.08 -22.81 9.04
C ARG A 38 -18.85 -23.94 8.34
N HIS A 39 -19.99 -24.35 8.90
CA HIS A 39 -20.84 -25.37 8.31
C HIS A 39 -21.80 -24.80 7.26
N THR A 40 -22.29 -23.57 7.44
CA THR A 40 -23.36 -23.00 6.61
C THR A 40 -22.87 -22.10 5.47
N ILE A 41 -21.67 -21.54 5.56
CA ILE A 41 -21.14 -20.61 4.55
C ILE A 41 -20.01 -21.25 3.72
N ARG A 42 -19.91 -20.87 2.45
CA ARG A 42 -18.81 -21.29 1.55
C ARG A 42 -17.61 -20.35 1.60
N GLY A 43 -17.84 -19.11 2.04
CA GLY A 43 -16.82 -18.12 2.33
C GLY A 43 -15.96 -18.51 3.52
N GLU A 44 -15.10 -17.58 3.92
CA GLU A 44 -14.12 -17.84 4.97
C GLU A 44 -14.63 -17.38 6.33
N VAL A 45 -14.42 -18.19 7.37
CA VAL A 45 -14.82 -17.91 8.75
C VAL A 45 -13.59 -17.90 9.64
N ARG A 46 -13.20 -16.71 10.09
CA ARG A 46 -11.94 -16.47 10.80
C ARG A 46 -12.21 -15.86 12.18
N PHE A 47 -12.08 -16.68 13.21
CA PHE A 47 -12.33 -16.31 14.63
C PHE A 47 -11.04 -16.44 15.47
N ASP A 48 -9.92 -16.79 14.84
CA ASP A 48 -8.59 -16.83 15.45
C ASP A 48 -8.09 -15.44 15.86
N ALA A 49 -7.09 -15.42 16.72
CA ALA A 49 -6.52 -14.19 17.27
C ALA A 49 -5.95 -13.28 16.18
N GLY A 50 -5.15 -13.84 15.25
CA GLY A 50 -4.54 -13.11 14.14
C GLY A 50 -5.58 -12.37 13.29
N SER A 51 -6.63 -13.08 12.86
CA SER A 51 -7.69 -12.49 12.04
C SER A 51 -8.48 -11.43 12.79
N ARG A 52 -8.78 -11.63 14.08
CA ARG A 52 -9.46 -10.59 14.87
C ARG A 52 -8.59 -9.35 15.02
N SER A 53 -7.30 -9.52 15.27
CA SER A 53 -6.31 -8.43 15.39
C SER A 53 -6.17 -7.64 14.09
N LEU A 54 -6.13 -8.30 12.93
CA LEU A 54 -6.05 -7.64 11.62
C LEU A 54 -7.20 -6.65 11.36
N TYR A 55 -8.40 -6.98 11.83
CA TYR A 55 -9.63 -6.21 11.60
C TYR A 55 -10.00 -5.29 12.77
N ALA A 56 -9.13 -5.14 13.78
CA ALA A 56 -9.42 -4.38 14.99
C ALA A 56 -9.42 -2.85 14.79
N THR A 57 -8.83 -2.37 13.71
CA THR A 57 -8.71 -0.93 13.40
C THR A 57 -9.07 -0.64 11.94
N ASP A 58 -9.40 0.63 11.68
CA ASP A 58 -9.43 1.26 10.36
C ASP A 58 -8.37 2.38 10.32
N LEU A 59 -8.61 3.46 9.56
CA LEU A 59 -7.68 4.59 9.45
C LEU A 59 -7.86 5.62 10.58
N SER A 60 -8.81 5.40 11.49
CA SER A 60 -9.14 6.33 12.57
C SER A 60 -8.25 6.17 13.81
N LEU A 61 -8.54 6.98 14.82
CA LEU A 61 -7.93 6.90 16.15
C LEU A 61 -8.43 5.71 17.00
N TYR A 62 -9.38 4.90 16.52
CA TYR A 62 -10.11 3.94 17.34
C TYR A 62 -9.66 2.50 17.12
N ARG A 63 -9.90 1.67 18.14
CA ARG A 63 -9.61 0.24 18.11
C ARG A 63 -10.73 -0.53 18.81
N HIS A 64 -11.26 -1.55 18.13
CA HIS A 64 -12.24 -2.50 18.66
C HIS A 64 -11.92 -3.89 18.13
N VAL A 65 -11.58 -4.84 19.01
CA VAL A 65 -11.30 -6.22 18.58
C VAL A 65 -12.63 -6.92 18.23
N PRO A 66 -12.85 -7.35 16.97
CA PRO A 66 -14.09 -7.99 16.56
C PRO A 66 -14.27 -9.36 17.21
N ILE A 67 -15.51 -9.85 17.16
CA ILE A 67 -15.87 -11.21 17.61
C ILE A 67 -15.26 -12.24 16.67
N GLY A 68 -15.36 -11.98 15.37
CA GLY A 68 -14.82 -12.79 14.28
C GLY A 68 -15.03 -12.10 12.94
N VAL A 69 -14.48 -12.68 11.88
CA VAL A 69 -14.52 -12.14 10.52
C VAL A 69 -15.10 -13.20 9.59
N VAL A 70 -16.01 -12.76 8.72
CA VAL A 70 -16.58 -13.54 7.63
C VAL A 70 -16.21 -12.87 6.31
N ILE A 71 -15.64 -13.62 5.37
CA ILE A 71 -15.33 -13.15 4.02
C ILE A 71 -16.27 -13.90 3.06
N PRO A 72 -17.47 -13.36 2.79
CA PRO A 72 -18.49 -14.05 1.98
C PRO A 72 -18.03 -14.17 0.53
N ARG A 73 -18.36 -15.29 -0.14
CA ARG A 73 -18.12 -15.46 -1.58
C ARG A 73 -19.20 -14.81 -2.43
N ASP A 74 -20.43 -14.81 -1.94
CA ASP A 74 -21.60 -14.25 -2.62
C ASP A 74 -22.72 -13.90 -1.63
N VAL A 75 -23.86 -13.47 -2.17
CA VAL A 75 -25.04 -13.04 -1.41
C VAL A 75 -25.59 -14.13 -0.50
N GLU A 76 -25.51 -15.41 -0.88
CA GLU A 76 -26.06 -16.49 -0.04
C GLU A 76 -25.25 -16.64 1.25
N ASP A 77 -23.92 -16.55 1.16
CA ASP A 77 -23.07 -16.56 2.36
C ASP A 77 -23.40 -15.40 3.31
N VAL A 78 -23.75 -14.22 2.78
CA VAL A 78 -24.16 -13.07 3.59
C VAL A 78 -25.48 -13.35 4.31
N ILE A 79 -26.46 -13.91 3.61
CA ILE A 79 -27.76 -14.28 4.20
C ILE A 79 -27.58 -15.30 5.32
N GLN A 80 -26.80 -16.36 5.08
CA GLN A 80 -26.51 -17.38 6.08
C GLN A 80 -25.74 -16.81 7.27
N ALA A 81 -24.77 -15.93 7.04
CA ALA A 81 -24.01 -15.27 8.10
C ALA A 81 -24.90 -14.39 8.98
N VAL A 82 -25.77 -13.56 8.38
CA VAL A 82 -26.75 -12.75 9.12
C VAL A 82 -27.73 -13.64 9.88
N GLY A 83 -28.21 -14.73 9.26
CA GLY A 83 -29.10 -15.70 9.90
C GLY A 83 -28.50 -16.33 11.15
N ALA A 84 -27.24 -16.77 11.07
CA ALA A 84 -26.49 -17.31 12.20
C ALA A 84 -26.26 -16.24 13.27
N CYS A 85 -25.76 -15.06 12.91
CA CYS A 85 -25.56 -13.97 13.88
C CYS A 85 -26.87 -13.58 14.60
N ARG A 86 -27.99 -13.54 13.87
CA ARG A 86 -29.33 -13.29 14.44
C ARG A 86 -29.74 -14.37 15.44
N LYS A 87 -29.52 -15.64 15.13
CA LYS A 87 -29.82 -16.79 16.01
C LYS A 87 -29.09 -16.69 17.35
N TYR A 88 -27.84 -16.20 17.35
CA TYR A 88 -27.04 -16.00 18.56
C TYR A 88 -27.10 -14.56 19.12
N GLU A 89 -27.94 -13.70 18.55
CA GLU A 89 -28.07 -12.28 18.90
C GLU A 89 -26.75 -11.49 18.88
N VAL A 90 -25.86 -11.85 17.94
CA VAL A 90 -24.54 -11.24 17.78
C VAL A 90 -24.61 -10.07 16.79
N PRO A 91 -24.02 -8.89 17.12
CA PRO A 91 -24.00 -7.76 16.22
C PRO A 91 -23.10 -8.01 15.00
N ILE A 92 -23.40 -7.31 13.90
CA ILE A 92 -22.70 -7.41 12.62
C ILE A 92 -22.22 -6.04 12.13
N LEU A 93 -21.15 -6.04 11.34
CA LEU A 93 -20.59 -4.87 10.68
C LEU A 93 -20.21 -5.21 9.24
N GLY A 94 -20.77 -4.51 8.26
CA GLY A 94 -20.30 -4.56 6.88
C GLY A 94 -19.02 -3.75 6.70
N ARG A 95 -18.01 -4.33 6.04
CA ARG A 95 -16.71 -3.69 5.83
C ARG A 95 -16.23 -3.87 4.38
N GLY A 96 -15.77 -2.77 3.80
CA GLY A 96 -15.01 -2.77 2.54
C GLY A 96 -13.52 -2.94 2.80
N CYS A 97 -12.69 -2.10 2.18
CA CYS A 97 -11.24 -2.11 2.43
C CYS A 97 -10.81 -1.50 3.78
N GLY A 98 -11.73 -1.03 4.64
CA GLY A 98 -11.40 -0.51 5.97
C GLY A 98 -10.50 0.74 5.95
N THR A 99 -10.79 1.68 5.05
CA THR A 99 -10.04 2.94 4.87
C THR A 99 -10.75 4.15 5.49
N SER A 100 -11.80 3.92 6.30
CA SER A 100 -12.57 5.00 6.92
C SER A 100 -11.80 5.69 8.05
N LEU A 101 -12.05 7.00 8.22
CA LEU A 101 -11.27 7.89 9.10
C LEU A 101 -11.93 8.18 10.45
N ALA A 102 -13.20 7.79 10.64
CA ALA A 102 -13.98 8.18 11.81
C ALA A 102 -14.33 6.99 12.73
N GLY A 103 -13.79 5.80 12.49
CA GLY A 103 -14.04 4.60 13.30
C GLY A 103 -15.28 3.83 12.91
N GLN A 104 -15.81 4.03 11.70
CA GLN A 104 -16.97 3.30 11.18
C GLN A 104 -16.72 1.80 11.06
N CYS A 105 -15.48 1.42 10.76
CA CYS A 105 -15.11 0.05 10.44
C CYS A 105 -14.52 -0.71 11.66
N CYS A 106 -14.68 -0.16 12.87
CA CYS A 106 -14.18 -0.75 14.12
C CYS A 106 -15.35 -1.01 15.08
N ASN A 107 -15.61 -2.29 15.40
CA ASN A 107 -16.64 -2.66 16.38
C ASN A 107 -16.43 -4.06 16.97
N VAL A 108 -17.00 -4.31 18.16
CA VAL A 108 -17.11 -5.65 18.75
C VAL A 108 -18.31 -6.37 18.13
N ALA A 109 -18.13 -6.82 16.89
CA ALA A 109 -19.13 -7.45 16.05
C ALA A 109 -18.52 -8.58 15.20
N VAL A 110 -19.36 -9.37 14.53
CA VAL A 110 -18.88 -10.16 13.39
C VAL A 110 -18.74 -9.23 12.19
N VAL A 111 -17.51 -9.11 11.67
CA VAL A 111 -17.19 -8.27 10.52
C VAL A 111 -17.41 -9.07 9.24
N LEU A 112 -18.18 -8.53 8.29
CA LEU A 112 -18.34 -9.09 6.95
C LEU A 112 -17.48 -8.27 5.97
N ASP A 113 -16.39 -8.86 5.47
CA ASP A 113 -15.46 -8.21 4.52
C ASP A 113 -15.81 -8.59 3.07
N PHE A 114 -16.36 -7.64 2.33
CA PHE A 114 -16.81 -7.85 0.95
C PHE A 114 -15.70 -7.73 -0.10
N SER A 115 -14.51 -7.26 0.28
CA SER A 115 -13.50 -6.77 -0.66
C SER A 115 -12.77 -7.87 -1.45
N LYS A 116 -12.77 -9.12 -0.95
CA LYS A 116 -12.00 -10.22 -1.54
C LYS A 116 -12.71 -10.94 -2.69
N TYR A 117 -13.98 -11.31 -2.49
CA TYR A 117 -14.73 -12.16 -3.42
C TYR A 117 -15.93 -11.48 -4.08
N MET A 118 -16.65 -10.62 -3.36
CA MET A 118 -17.84 -9.91 -3.86
C MET A 118 -17.45 -8.59 -4.52
N ASN A 119 -16.61 -8.64 -5.56
CA ASN A 119 -15.99 -7.47 -6.19
C ASN A 119 -16.19 -7.42 -7.71
N ARG A 120 -17.34 -7.87 -8.21
CA ARG A 120 -17.66 -7.89 -9.64
C ARG A 120 -18.55 -6.72 -10.08
N ILE A 121 -18.25 -6.19 -11.26
CA ILE A 121 -19.19 -5.38 -12.04
C ILE A 121 -20.17 -6.35 -12.70
N LEU A 122 -21.41 -6.36 -12.24
CA LEU A 122 -22.44 -7.30 -12.70
C LEU A 122 -23.05 -6.88 -14.04
N GLU A 123 -23.07 -5.58 -14.32
CA GLU A 123 -23.64 -4.99 -15.53
C GLU A 123 -23.05 -3.60 -15.76
N LEU A 124 -22.79 -3.25 -17.02
CA LEU A 124 -22.39 -1.92 -17.48
C LEU A 124 -23.22 -1.59 -18.72
N ASP A 125 -24.09 -0.58 -18.64
CA ASP A 125 -24.95 -0.11 -19.75
C ASP A 125 -24.56 1.33 -20.09
N PRO A 126 -23.70 1.55 -21.10
CA PRO A 126 -23.27 2.88 -21.51
C PRO A 126 -24.41 3.73 -22.09
N ALA A 127 -25.43 3.11 -22.69
CA ALA A 127 -26.56 3.83 -23.29
C ALA A 127 -27.45 4.44 -22.20
N LYS A 128 -27.74 3.67 -21.16
CA LYS A 128 -28.47 4.17 -19.97
C LYS A 128 -27.57 4.91 -18.98
N ARG A 129 -26.25 4.83 -19.16
CA ARG A 129 -25.22 5.40 -18.26
C ARG A 129 -25.37 4.89 -16.83
N ILE A 130 -25.52 3.58 -16.68
CA ILE A 130 -25.60 2.93 -15.37
C ILE A 130 -24.65 1.74 -15.29
N ALA A 131 -24.28 1.37 -14.08
CA ALA A 131 -23.59 0.13 -13.77
C ALA A 131 -24.24 -0.53 -12.55
N ARG A 132 -24.28 -1.86 -12.53
CA ARG A 132 -24.69 -2.64 -11.36
C ARG A 132 -23.47 -3.36 -10.80
N VAL A 133 -23.18 -3.15 -9.52
CA VAL A 133 -21.91 -3.57 -8.91
C VAL A 133 -22.12 -4.26 -7.57
N GLU A 134 -21.24 -5.22 -7.26
CA GLU A 134 -21.12 -5.78 -5.92
C GLU A 134 -20.40 -4.80 -4.97
N PRO A 135 -20.67 -4.85 -3.65
CA PRO A 135 -20.13 -3.89 -2.68
C PRO A 135 -18.60 -3.87 -2.59
N GLY A 136 -17.91 -4.94 -2.95
CA GLY A 136 -16.46 -5.05 -2.91
C GLY A 136 -15.72 -4.50 -4.13
N VAL A 137 -16.42 -4.02 -5.17
CA VAL A 137 -15.79 -3.41 -6.36
C VAL A 137 -14.97 -2.19 -5.94
N ILE A 138 -13.69 -2.15 -6.34
CA ILE A 138 -12.83 -0.98 -6.12
C ILE A 138 -13.25 0.14 -7.07
N CYS A 139 -13.26 1.39 -6.62
CA CYS A 139 -13.73 2.54 -7.42
C CYS A 139 -13.08 2.59 -8.81
N ASP A 140 -11.76 2.45 -8.90
CA ASP A 140 -11.05 2.49 -10.18
C ASP A 140 -11.32 1.31 -11.10
N GLN A 141 -11.80 0.17 -10.58
CA GLN A 141 -12.24 -0.93 -11.45
C GLN A 141 -13.49 -0.51 -12.25
N LEU A 142 -14.44 0.15 -11.58
CA LEU A 142 -15.63 0.68 -12.25
C LEU A 142 -15.28 1.84 -13.17
N ARG A 143 -14.46 2.80 -12.70
CA ARG A 143 -14.05 3.95 -13.53
C ARG A 143 -13.30 3.51 -14.78
N GLY A 144 -12.29 2.65 -14.64
CA GLY A 144 -11.53 2.15 -15.79
C GLY A 144 -12.40 1.41 -16.81
N ALA A 145 -13.42 0.67 -16.37
CA ALA A 145 -14.39 0.04 -17.27
C ALA A 145 -15.32 1.07 -17.96
N ALA A 146 -15.79 2.07 -17.23
CA ALA A 146 -16.66 3.13 -17.76
C ALA A 146 -15.92 4.09 -18.72
N GLU A 147 -14.64 4.36 -18.47
CA GLU A 147 -13.81 5.27 -19.26
C GLU A 147 -13.62 4.80 -20.71
N GLN A 148 -13.70 3.49 -20.96
CA GLN A 148 -13.73 2.91 -22.32
C GLN A 148 -14.91 3.41 -23.16
N HIS A 149 -15.93 3.99 -22.52
CA HIS A 149 -17.13 4.55 -23.13
C HIS A 149 -17.26 6.06 -22.92
N HIS A 150 -16.18 6.76 -22.55
CA HIS A 150 -16.19 8.19 -22.20
C HIS A 150 -17.13 8.53 -21.03
N LEU A 151 -17.33 7.58 -20.12
CA LEU A 151 -18.10 7.74 -18.89
C LEU A 151 -17.20 7.54 -17.67
N THR A 152 -17.65 7.98 -16.50
CA THR A 152 -16.98 7.71 -15.22
C THR A 152 -18.01 7.64 -14.09
N PHE A 153 -17.64 6.97 -13.00
CA PHE A 153 -18.28 7.17 -11.71
C PHE A 153 -17.60 8.37 -11.04
N ALA A 154 -18.33 9.48 -10.89
CA ALA A 154 -17.74 10.77 -10.53
C ALA A 154 -17.10 10.84 -9.13
N PRO A 155 -17.69 10.27 -8.05
CA PRO A 155 -17.04 10.28 -6.75
C PRO A 155 -15.71 9.53 -6.79
N ASP A 156 -14.61 10.25 -6.56
CA ASP A 156 -13.26 9.72 -6.60
C ASP A 156 -12.42 10.15 -5.38
N PRO A 157 -12.65 9.53 -4.21
CA PRO A 157 -11.97 9.90 -2.97
C PRO A 157 -10.46 9.65 -3.11
N ALA A 158 -9.64 10.24 -2.24
CA ALA A 158 -8.17 10.07 -2.29
C ALA A 158 -7.70 8.59 -2.21
N THR A 159 -8.58 7.69 -1.81
CA THR A 159 -8.35 6.23 -1.73
C THR A 159 -8.94 5.45 -2.91
N HIS A 160 -9.41 6.10 -3.98
CA HIS A 160 -10.14 5.51 -5.12
C HIS A 160 -9.48 4.26 -5.75
N LYS A 161 -8.14 4.19 -5.75
CA LYS A 161 -7.35 3.02 -6.20
C LYS A 161 -7.55 1.75 -5.35
N TYR A 162 -8.19 1.85 -4.19
CA TYR A 162 -8.36 0.74 -3.26
C TYR A 162 -9.58 0.82 -2.34
N CYS A 163 -10.35 1.91 -2.29
CA CYS A 163 -11.64 1.93 -1.59
C CYS A 163 -12.72 1.21 -2.43
N THR A 164 -13.68 0.61 -1.74
CA THR A 164 -14.76 -0.17 -2.37
C THR A 164 -16.05 0.64 -2.47
N LEU A 165 -16.86 0.42 -3.50
CA LEU A 165 -18.16 1.06 -3.72
C LEU A 165 -19.11 0.90 -2.53
N GLY A 166 -19.17 -0.27 -1.89
CA GLY A 166 -19.98 -0.48 -0.69
C GLY A 166 -19.54 0.39 0.50
N GLY A 167 -18.23 0.64 0.62
CA GLY A 167 -17.68 1.56 1.61
C GLY A 167 -18.02 3.02 1.29
N MET A 168 -17.96 3.40 0.01
CA MET A 168 -18.35 4.74 -0.45
C MET A 168 -19.84 4.99 -0.22
N ILE A 169 -20.70 4.00 -0.48
CA ILE A 169 -22.13 4.05 -0.16
C ILE A 169 -22.34 4.16 1.36
N GLY A 170 -21.59 3.39 2.15
CA GLY A 170 -21.64 3.45 3.60
C GLY A 170 -21.29 4.83 4.17
N ASN A 171 -20.28 5.51 3.60
CA ASN A 171 -19.80 6.81 4.07
C ASN A 171 -20.39 8.02 3.34
N ASN A 172 -21.16 7.81 2.26
CA ASN A 172 -21.54 8.87 1.32
C ASN A 172 -20.33 9.66 0.76
N SER A 173 -19.29 8.93 0.34
CA SER A 173 -18.00 9.53 -0.05
C SER A 173 -18.07 10.45 -1.27
N CYS A 174 -17.10 11.35 -1.34
CA CYS A 174 -16.92 12.34 -2.40
C CYS A 174 -15.51 12.18 -3.02
N GLY A 175 -15.05 13.19 -3.75
CA GLY A 175 -13.74 13.23 -4.40
C GLY A 175 -13.49 14.53 -5.15
N VAL A 176 -12.39 14.60 -5.90
CA VAL A 176 -12.02 15.80 -6.69
C VAL A 176 -13.13 16.20 -7.67
N HIS A 177 -13.76 15.23 -8.32
CA HIS A 177 -14.75 15.48 -9.38
C HIS A 177 -16.19 15.59 -8.87
N THR A 178 -16.38 15.82 -7.57
CA THR A 178 -17.72 16.05 -6.98
C THR A 178 -18.37 17.30 -7.57
N VAL A 179 -17.59 18.34 -7.90
CA VAL A 179 -18.09 19.55 -8.57
C VAL A 179 -18.73 19.24 -9.94
N MET A 180 -18.32 18.14 -10.60
CA MET A 180 -18.85 17.68 -11.87
C MET A 180 -20.05 16.75 -11.71
N GLY A 181 -19.99 15.77 -10.79
CA GLY A 181 -20.96 14.66 -10.74
C GLY A 181 -21.67 14.44 -9.41
N GLY A 182 -21.48 15.31 -8.42
CA GLY A 182 -22.07 15.18 -7.09
C GLY A 182 -21.44 14.07 -6.24
N LYS A 183 -22.06 13.82 -5.07
CA LYS A 183 -21.59 12.86 -4.06
C LYS A 183 -22.00 11.43 -4.42
N THR A 184 -21.59 10.45 -3.61
CA THR A 184 -22.07 9.07 -3.79
C THR A 184 -23.60 8.97 -3.76
N VAL A 185 -24.28 9.65 -2.83
CA VAL A 185 -25.76 9.66 -2.75
C VAL A 185 -26.41 10.13 -4.05
N ASP A 186 -25.80 11.12 -4.71
CA ASP A 186 -26.33 11.68 -5.96
C ASP A 186 -26.25 10.71 -7.14
N ASN A 187 -25.39 9.69 -7.04
CA ASN A 187 -25.10 8.70 -8.08
C ASN A 187 -25.64 7.29 -7.76
N VAL A 188 -26.39 7.10 -6.66
CA VAL A 188 -27.08 5.85 -6.36
C VAL A 188 -28.52 5.92 -6.88
N GLU A 189 -28.89 4.93 -7.70
CA GLU A 189 -30.25 4.78 -8.25
C GLU A 189 -31.06 3.75 -7.46
N GLU A 190 -30.44 2.62 -7.14
CA GLU A 190 -31.10 1.50 -6.46
C GLU A 190 -30.10 0.68 -5.65
N LEU A 191 -30.54 0.14 -4.51
CA LEU A 191 -29.78 -0.79 -3.68
C LEU A 191 -30.56 -2.09 -3.50
N GLU A 192 -29.86 -3.22 -3.59
CA GLU A 192 -30.34 -4.47 -2.99
C GLU A 192 -29.74 -4.59 -1.59
N ILE A 193 -30.61 -4.74 -0.58
CA ILE A 193 -30.21 -4.69 0.83
C ILE A 193 -30.67 -5.91 1.61
N LEU A 194 -30.01 -6.14 2.74
CA LEU A 194 -30.35 -7.16 3.74
C LEU A 194 -30.43 -6.51 5.13
N CYS A 195 -31.57 -6.67 5.81
CA CYS A 195 -31.79 -6.26 7.19
C CYS A 195 -31.33 -7.36 8.18
N TYR A 196 -31.12 -6.98 9.44
CA TYR A 196 -30.69 -7.95 10.48
C TYR A 196 -31.72 -9.03 10.75
N ASP A 197 -33.01 -8.72 10.56
CA ASP A 197 -34.11 -9.67 10.65
C ASP A 197 -34.18 -10.63 9.46
N GLY A 198 -33.23 -10.59 8.52
CA GLY A 198 -33.17 -11.44 7.33
C GLY A 198 -34.00 -10.95 6.15
N SER A 199 -34.70 -9.82 6.26
CA SER A 199 -35.48 -9.26 5.15
C SER A 199 -34.56 -8.75 4.05
N ARG A 200 -34.75 -9.26 2.84
CA ARG A 200 -34.05 -8.84 1.62
C ARG A 200 -35.00 -8.10 0.70
N MET A 201 -34.58 -6.96 0.16
CA MET A 201 -35.39 -6.19 -0.79
C MET A 201 -34.55 -5.27 -1.66
N ARG A 202 -35.10 -4.89 -2.81
CA ARG A 202 -34.59 -3.80 -3.65
C ARG A 202 -35.33 -2.52 -3.29
N VAL A 203 -34.57 -1.43 -3.13
CA VAL A 203 -35.06 -0.11 -2.75
C VAL A 203 -34.48 0.94 -3.68
N GLY A 204 -35.26 1.98 -3.97
CA GLY A 204 -34.89 3.03 -4.90
C GLY A 204 -35.87 4.20 -4.79
N ARG A 205 -35.91 5.04 -5.83
CA ARG A 205 -36.98 6.02 -6.01
C ARG A 205 -38.34 5.33 -5.99
N THR A 206 -39.30 5.86 -5.25
CA THR A 206 -40.63 5.25 -5.09
C THR A 206 -41.70 6.32 -5.31
N SER A 207 -42.58 6.14 -6.31
CA SER A 207 -43.71 7.06 -6.53
C SER A 207 -44.73 6.97 -5.38
N GLU A 208 -45.63 7.96 -5.25
CA GLU A 208 -46.69 7.90 -4.24
C GLU A 208 -47.66 6.73 -4.49
N GLU A 209 -47.93 6.38 -5.75
CA GLU A 209 -48.71 5.19 -6.12
C GLU A 209 -48.01 3.91 -5.69
N GLU A 210 -46.70 3.78 -5.99
CA GLU A 210 -45.89 2.63 -5.58
C GLU A 210 -45.81 2.53 -4.05
N LEU A 211 -45.64 3.66 -3.35
CA LEU A 211 -45.60 3.72 -1.89
C LEU A 211 -46.91 3.23 -1.28
N GLN A 212 -48.06 3.63 -1.83
CA GLN A 212 -49.37 3.13 -1.41
C GLN A 212 -49.53 1.64 -1.69
N GLN A 213 -49.10 1.16 -2.86
CA GLN A 213 -49.13 -0.25 -3.20
C GLN A 213 -48.29 -1.10 -2.24
N ILE A 214 -47.03 -0.69 -1.98
CA ILE A 214 -46.12 -1.37 -1.05
C ILE A 214 -46.71 -1.39 0.37
N THR A 215 -47.26 -0.27 0.83
CA THR A 215 -47.87 -0.17 2.17
C THR A 215 -49.09 -1.08 2.30
N ARG A 216 -49.97 -1.13 1.27
CA ARG A 216 -51.17 -1.98 1.25
C ARG A 216 -50.84 -3.47 1.16
N ALA A 217 -49.78 -3.83 0.44
CA ALA A 217 -49.33 -5.21 0.32
C ALA A 217 -48.89 -5.81 1.67
N GLY A 218 -48.53 -4.97 2.65
CA GLY A 218 -48.19 -5.40 4.01
C GLY A 218 -46.85 -6.14 4.09
N GLY A 219 -46.70 -6.97 5.13
CA GLY A 219 -45.44 -7.63 5.45
C GLY A 219 -44.34 -6.66 5.90
N ARG A 220 -43.11 -7.16 6.08
CA ARG A 220 -42.01 -6.36 6.61
C ARG A 220 -41.64 -5.17 5.73
N ARG A 221 -41.68 -5.34 4.41
CA ARG A 221 -41.47 -4.24 3.44
C ARG A 221 -42.55 -3.17 3.57
N GLY A 222 -43.83 -3.56 3.63
CA GLY A 222 -44.94 -2.61 3.82
C GLY A 222 -44.85 -1.85 5.15
N GLU A 223 -44.47 -2.54 6.23
CA GLU A 223 -44.24 -1.92 7.55
C GLU A 223 -43.13 -0.86 7.50
N ILE A 224 -41.97 -1.21 6.92
CA ILE A 224 -40.83 -0.29 6.76
C ILE A 224 -41.26 0.94 5.99
N TYR A 225 -41.86 0.77 4.81
CA TYR A 225 -42.29 1.89 3.96
C TYR A 225 -43.36 2.75 4.63
N SER A 226 -44.33 2.15 5.33
CA SER A 226 -45.34 2.89 6.10
C SER A 226 -44.71 3.73 7.20
N ARG A 227 -43.71 3.19 7.92
CA ARG A 227 -43.04 3.91 8.99
C ARG A 227 -42.12 5.00 8.46
N LEU A 228 -41.42 4.77 7.34
CA LEU A 228 -40.62 5.80 6.66
C LEU A 228 -41.51 6.95 6.18
N ARG A 229 -42.69 6.65 5.63
CA ARG A 229 -43.69 7.65 5.24
C ARG A 229 -44.11 8.49 6.43
N ASN A 230 -44.49 7.85 7.53
CA ASN A 230 -44.91 8.56 8.75
C ASN A 230 -43.77 9.40 9.35
N LEU A 231 -42.54 8.89 9.34
CA LEU A 231 -41.35 9.61 9.77
C LEU A 231 -41.15 10.87 8.93
N ARG A 232 -41.12 10.72 7.59
CA ARG A 232 -41.03 11.83 6.63
C ARG A 232 -42.11 12.87 6.91
N ASP A 233 -43.37 12.48 6.96
CA ASP A 233 -44.50 13.43 7.11
C ASP A 233 -44.39 14.21 8.42
N ARG A 234 -43.89 13.57 9.48
CA ARG A 234 -43.69 14.20 10.78
C ARG A 234 -42.50 15.16 10.81
N CYS A 235 -41.40 14.85 10.12
CA CYS A 235 -40.16 15.64 10.21
C CYS A 235 -39.88 16.52 8.98
N ALA A 236 -40.73 16.53 7.96
CA ALA A 236 -40.46 17.17 6.68
C ALA A 236 -40.06 18.66 6.80
N GLU A 237 -40.84 19.46 7.52
CA GLU A 237 -40.54 20.89 7.73
C GLU A 237 -39.24 21.10 8.49
N GLN A 238 -39.00 20.29 9.54
CA GLN A 238 -37.77 20.39 10.33
C GLN A 238 -36.54 20.03 9.50
N VAL A 239 -36.64 19.03 8.63
CA VAL A 239 -35.57 18.65 7.70
C VAL A 239 -35.28 19.79 6.73
N ARG A 240 -36.30 20.39 6.10
CA ARG A 240 -36.13 21.52 5.18
C ARG A 240 -35.46 22.72 5.83
N HIS A 241 -35.81 23.01 7.09
CA HIS A 241 -35.27 24.15 7.83
C HIS A 241 -33.85 23.91 8.37
N THR A 242 -33.57 22.71 8.87
CA THR A 242 -32.35 22.46 9.67
C THR A 242 -31.18 21.92 8.85
N TYR A 243 -31.45 21.17 7.77
CA TYR A 243 -30.36 20.56 7.00
C TYR A 243 -29.56 21.63 6.24
N PRO A 244 -28.23 21.68 6.39
CA PRO A 244 -27.41 22.62 5.64
C PRO A 244 -27.55 22.43 4.14
N GLN A 245 -27.74 23.55 3.44
CA GLN A 245 -27.83 23.60 1.97
C GLN A 245 -26.45 23.89 1.39
N ILE A 246 -25.54 22.93 1.53
CA ILE A 246 -24.16 23.02 1.03
C ILE A 246 -23.86 21.86 0.06
N PRO A 247 -22.90 22.01 -0.88
CA PRO A 247 -22.57 20.97 -1.85
C PRO A 247 -22.22 19.62 -1.18
N ARG A 248 -21.45 19.70 -0.08
CA ARG A 248 -20.97 18.54 0.67
C ARG A 248 -21.51 18.51 2.11
N ARG A 249 -22.62 17.80 2.28
CA ARG A 249 -23.17 17.45 3.59
C ARG A 249 -23.26 15.94 3.70
N VAL A 250 -22.51 15.35 4.63
CA VAL A 250 -22.48 13.89 4.85
C VAL A 250 -22.91 13.51 6.26
N SER A 251 -22.77 14.42 7.23
CA SER A 251 -23.16 14.16 8.62
C SER A 251 -24.64 13.75 8.74
N GLY A 252 -24.95 12.80 9.61
CA GLY A 252 -26.30 12.31 9.89
C GLY A 252 -26.89 11.41 8.80
N TYR A 253 -28.15 10.99 8.98
CA TYR A 253 -28.86 10.24 7.95
C TYR A 253 -29.51 11.17 6.92
N ASN A 254 -29.59 10.72 5.66
CA ASN A 254 -30.18 11.46 4.54
C ASN A 254 -31.72 11.43 4.56
N LEU A 255 -32.36 11.97 5.61
CA LEU A 255 -33.84 12.01 5.70
C LEU A 255 -34.47 12.93 4.65
N ASP A 256 -33.71 13.90 4.15
CA ASP A 256 -34.11 14.80 3.07
C ASP A 256 -34.39 14.06 1.75
N GLU A 257 -33.74 12.92 1.51
CA GLU A 257 -33.99 12.07 0.34
C GLU A 257 -35.37 11.40 0.38
N LEU A 258 -36.02 11.33 1.55
CA LEU A 258 -37.38 10.84 1.68
C LEU A 258 -38.43 11.90 1.35
N LEU A 259 -38.05 13.18 1.19
CA LEU A 259 -39.03 14.23 0.91
C LEU A 259 -39.69 14.02 -0.47
N PRO A 260 -40.97 14.43 -0.65
CA PRO A 260 -41.67 14.26 -1.92
C PRO A 260 -40.95 14.90 -3.11
N GLU A 261 -40.35 16.09 -2.92
CA GLU A 261 -39.55 16.79 -3.93
C GLU A 261 -38.26 16.05 -4.34
N ARG A 262 -37.79 15.10 -3.52
CA ARG A 262 -36.68 14.18 -3.84
C ARG A 262 -37.19 12.83 -4.36
N GLY A 263 -38.50 12.63 -4.46
CA GLY A 263 -39.14 11.44 -5.01
C GLY A 263 -39.11 10.21 -4.09
N PHE A 264 -39.13 10.44 -2.77
CA PHE A 264 -39.11 9.38 -1.74
C PHE A 264 -38.05 8.32 -2.03
N ASN A 265 -36.78 8.75 -2.16
CA ASN A 265 -35.71 7.89 -2.60
C ASN A 265 -35.10 7.10 -1.43
N VAL A 266 -35.59 5.88 -1.25
CA VAL A 266 -35.20 5.02 -0.12
C VAL A 266 -33.75 4.52 -0.26
N ALA A 267 -33.27 4.30 -1.49
CA ALA A 267 -31.86 3.94 -1.71
C ALA A 267 -30.92 5.05 -1.22
N ARG A 268 -31.20 6.29 -1.61
CA ARG A 268 -30.40 7.46 -1.24
C ARG A 268 -30.48 7.78 0.25
N ALA A 269 -31.64 7.59 0.87
CA ALA A 269 -31.80 7.71 2.32
C ALA A 269 -30.92 6.73 3.12
N LEU A 270 -30.54 5.58 2.53
CA LEU A 270 -29.67 4.58 3.14
C LEU A 270 -28.16 4.80 2.88
N VAL A 271 -27.80 5.66 1.92
CA VAL A 271 -26.41 6.09 1.71
C VAL A 271 -25.96 6.90 2.92
N GLY A 272 -24.73 6.72 3.38
CA GLY A 272 -24.20 7.40 4.58
C GLY A 272 -24.64 6.78 5.90
N THR A 273 -25.34 5.63 5.90
CA THR A 273 -25.77 4.97 7.14
C THR A 273 -24.67 4.16 7.83
N GLU A 274 -23.47 4.06 7.25
CA GLU A 274 -22.29 3.43 7.87
C GLU A 274 -22.52 1.98 8.35
N SER A 275 -23.29 1.19 7.59
CA SER A 275 -23.74 -0.17 7.97
C SER A 275 -24.54 -0.24 9.27
N THR A 276 -25.09 0.88 9.75
CA THR A 276 -25.94 0.90 10.95
C THR A 276 -27.37 0.47 10.62
N CYS A 277 -27.88 0.68 9.41
CA CYS A 277 -29.27 0.34 9.08
C CYS A 277 -29.43 -0.98 8.34
N VAL A 278 -28.55 -1.26 7.37
CA VAL A 278 -28.65 -2.40 6.45
C VAL A 278 -27.26 -2.85 5.99
N LEU A 279 -27.17 -4.06 5.42
CA LEU A 279 -26.06 -4.46 4.55
C LEU A 279 -26.45 -4.27 3.08
N VAL A 280 -25.54 -3.74 2.27
CA VAL A 280 -25.71 -3.62 0.81
C VAL A 280 -25.18 -4.88 0.12
N LEU A 281 -26.00 -5.51 -0.71
CA LEU A 281 -25.69 -6.73 -1.47
C LEU A 281 -25.26 -6.44 -2.90
N ASN A 282 -25.86 -5.43 -3.53
CA ASN A 282 -25.38 -4.79 -4.76
C ASN A 282 -26.01 -3.40 -4.90
N ALA A 283 -25.44 -2.58 -5.78
CA ALA A 283 -25.88 -1.23 -6.06
C ALA A 283 -25.97 -0.98 -7.56
N THR A 284 -27.04 -0.33 -8.00
CA THR A 284 -27.12 0.28 -9.33
C THR A 284 -26.71 1.74 -9.18
N VAL A 285 -25.62 2.12 -9.86
CA VAL A 285 -25.03 3.45 -9.82
C VAL A 285 -25.08 4.12 -11.19
N ARG A 286 -25.22 5.44 -11.18
CA ARG A 286 -25.19 6.29 -12.35
C ARG A 286 -23.75 6.62 -12.75
N LEU A 287 -23.52 6.69 -14.05
CA LEU A 287 -22.28 7.14 -14.67
C LEU A 287 -22.50 8.50 -15.33
N VAL A 288 -21.48 9.35 -15.29
CA VAL A 288 -21.52 10.68 -15.90
C VAL A 288 -20.51 10.78 -17.03
N PRO A 289 -20.68 11.71 -17.99
CA PRO A 289 -19.66 11.98 -19.01
C PRO A 289 -18.29 12.30 -18.38
N SER A 290 -17.23 11.71 -18.92
CA SER A 290 -15.84 12.01 -18.58
C SER A 290 -15.18 12.74 -19.75
N PRO A 291 -14.85 14.05 -19.63
CA PRO A 291 -14.22 14.80 -20.71
C PRO A 291 -12.89 14.16 -21.13
N PRO A 292 -12.67 13.88 -22.43
CA PRO A 292 -11.47 13.18 -22.91
C PRO A 292 -10.22 14.05 -22.88
N ARG A 293 -10.37 15.38 -22.85
CA ARG A 293 -9.26 16.35 -22.77
C ARG A 293 -9.45 17.25 -21.56
N ARG A 294 -8.35 17.50 -20.86
CA ARG A 294 -8.34 18.25 -19.60
C ARG A 294 -7.14 19.19 -19.59
N VAL A 295 -7.32 20.34 -18.95
CA VAL A 295 -6.29 21.36 -18.77
C VAL A 295 -6.36 21.83 -17.33
N LEU A 296 -5.19 22.08 -16.72
CA LEU A 296 -5.08 22.51 -15.34
C LEU A 296 -4.65 23.98 -15.27
N LEU A 297 -5.47 24.81 -14.61
CA LEU A 297 -5.11 26.17 -14.22
C LEU A 297 -4.64 26.15 -12.76
N VAL A 298 -3.41 26.59 -12.52
CA VAL A 298 -2.81 26.72 -11.20
C VAL A 298 -2.81 28.18 -10.80
N ILE A 299 -3.51 28.53 -9.73
CA ILE A 299 -3.65 29.90 -9.22
C ILE A 299 -2.88 30.00 -7.90
N SER A 300 -1.96 30.95 -7.80
CA SER A 300 -1.11 31.13 -6.63
C SER A 300 -1.66 32.19 -5.68
N TYR A 301 -1.61 31.91 -4.37
CA TYR A 301 -2.02 32.80 -3.30
C TYR A 301 -0.90 32.94 -2.26
N PRO A 302 -0.77 34.12 -1.61
CA PRO A 302 0.20 34.34 -0.55
C PRO A 302 -0.20 33.66 0.77
N ASP A 303 -1.48 33.31 0.93
CA ASP A 303 -1.99 32.55 2.06
C ASP A 303 -3.27 31.77 1.69
N ILE A 304 -3.65 30.84 2.56
CA ILE A 304 -4.81 29.97 2.37
C ILE A 304 -6.15 30.68 2.56
N PHE A 305 -6.18 31.80 3.30
CA PHE A 305 -7.42 32.51 3.60
C PHE A 305 -7.92 33.22 2.35
N LEU A 306 -7.03 33.88 1.62
CA LEU A 306 -7.33 34.49 0.32
C LEU A 306 -7.69 33.44 -0.73
N ALA A 307 -7.05 32.27 -0.72
CA ALA A 307 -7.49 31.16 -1.56
C ALA A 307 -8.94 30.76 -1.23
N GLY A 308 -9.29 30.73 0.06
CA GLY A 308 -10.64 30.47 0.55
C GLY A 308 -11.65 31.55 0.16
N ASP A 309 -11.32 32.83 0.28
CA ASP A 309 -12.22 33.94 -0.06
C ASP A 309 -12.63 33.92 -1.55
N ASN A 310 -11.76 33.42 -2.42
CA ASN A 310 -11.93 33.49 -3.87
C ASN A 310 -12.50 32.20 -4.48
N VAL A 311 -12.65 31.12 -3.71
CA VAL A 311 -12.99 29.81 -4.30
C VAL A 311 -14.40 29.76 -4.89
N ALA A 312 -15.38 30.43 -4.26
CA ALA A 312 -16.74 30.50 -4.78
C ALA A 312 -16.79 31.22 -6.14
N MET A 313 -15.98 32.26 -6.32
CA MET A 313 -15.83 32.97 -7.60
C MET A 313 -15.19 32.04 -8.65
N ILE A 314 -14.09 31.35 -8.33
CA ILE A 314 -13.42 30.45 -9.28
C ILE A 314 -14.35 29.31 -9.71
N ARG A 315 -15.12 28.77 -8.76
CA ARG A 315 -16.12 27.73 -9.02
C ARG A 315 -17.19 28.17 -10.03
N SER A 316 -17.54 29.45 -10.07
CA SER A 316 -18.54 29.99 -11.00
C SER A 316 -18.16 29.87 -12.47
N TYR A 317 -16.86 29.68 -12.78
CA TYR A 317 -16.37 29.45 -14.14
C TYR A 317 -16.48 27.98 -14.60
N GLY A 318 -17.05 27.10 -13.78
CA GLY A 318 -17.36 25.72 -14.14
C GLY A 318 -16.16 24.76 -14.30
N PRO A 319 -15.15 24.78 -13.41
CA PRO A 319 -14.14 23.71 -13.39
C PRO A 319 -14.77 22.35 -13.03
N ILE A 320 -14.18 21.28 -13.54
CA ILE A 320 -14.56 19.88 -13.24
C ILE A 320 -13.84 19.30 -12.02
N GLY A 321 -12.83 20.01 -11.51
CA GLY A 321 -12.14 19.75 -10.25
C GLY A 321 -11.56 21.05 -9.68
N LEU A 322 -11.64 21.26 -8.37
CA LEU A 322 -11.21 22.50 -7.73
C LEU A 322 -10.65 22.25 -6.32
N GLU A 323 -9.32 22.09 -6.25
CA GLU A 323 -8.59 21.72 -5.03
C GLU A 323 -7.68 22.85 -4.55
N ALA A 324 -7.34 22.83 -3.26
CA ALA A 324 -6.29 23.67 -2.69
C ALA A 324 -5.19 22.85 -2.01
N VAL A 325 -3.94 23.29 -2.14
CA VAL A 325 -2.78 22.70 -1.48
C VAL A 325 -1.81 23.78 -1.00
N GLN A 326 -1.19 23.58 0.17
CA GLN A 326 -0.22 24.51 0.75
C GLN A 326 1.23 24.05 0.58
N GLN A 327 2.15 25.01 0.67
CA GLN A 327 3.60 24.83 0.62
C GLN A 327 4.12 23.81 1.64
N HIS A 328 3.51 23.76 2.84
CA HIS A 328 3.84 22.77 3.85
C HIS A 328 3.76 21.31 3.36
N VAL A 329 2.88 20.98 2.41
CA VAL A 329 2.82 19.63 1.82
C VAL A 329 4.13 19.32 1.07
N ILE A 330 4.61 20.27 0.27
CA ILE A 330 5.83 20.14 -0.52
C ILE A 330 7.05 20.08 0.41
N GLU A 331 7.12 20.95 1.41
CA GLU A 331 8.19 20.96 2.40
C GLU A 331 8.29 19.66 3.19
N ASN A 332 7.15 19.13 3.64
CA ASN A 332 7.08 17.87 4.36
C ASN A 332 7.56 16.70 3.48
N MET A 333 7.19 16.68 2.20
CA MET A 333 7.66 15.66 1.25
C MET A 333 9.16 15.79 0.96
N HIS A 334 9.69 17.02 0.88
CA HIS A 334 11.13 17.26 0.73
C HIS A 334 11.92 16.78 1.96
N ARG A 335 11.43 17.05 3.18
CA ARG A 335 12.02 16.55 4.44
C ARG A 335 12.06 15.03 4.51
N LYS A 336 11.16 14.35 3.79
CA LYS A 336 11.11 12.89 3.67
C LYS A 336 12.03 12.34 2.57
N GLY A 337 12.81 13.19 1.91
CA GLY A 337 13.65 12.79 0.78
C GLY A 337 12.86 12.41 -0.47
N LYS A 338 11.60 12.86 -0.58
CA LYS A 338 10.69 12.57 -1.69
C LYS A 338 10.35 13.87 -2.43
N PRO A 339 11.28 14.44 -3.22
CA PRO A 339 11.02 15.68 -3.95
C PRO A 339 9.88 15.46 -4.96
N LEU A 340 9.04 16.49 -5.13
CA LEU A 340 7.90 16.47 -6.04
C LEU A 340 8.28 17.23 -7.33
N PRO A 341 8.47 16.56 -8.47
CA PRO A 341 8.84 17.24 -9.72
C PRO A 341 7.86 18.34 -10.13
N GLY A 342 6.57 18.12 -9.89
CA GLY A 342 5.52 19.09 -10.18
C GLY A 342 5.64 20.40 -9.40
N ALA A 343 6.38 20.44 -8.29
CA ALA A 343 6.57 21.68 -7.52
C ALA A 343 7.29 22.77 -8.35
N LYS A 344 8.10 22.38 -9.35
CA LYS A 344 8.74 23.33 -10.28
C LYS A 344 7.76 23.99 -11.25
N LEU A 345 6.56 23.43 -11.37
CA LEU A 345 5.51 23.95 -12.24
C LEU A 345 4.58 24.93 -11.50
N LEU A 346 4.69 25.04 -10.17
CA LEU A 346 3.86 25.95 -9.38
C LEU A 346 4.42 27.38 -9.48
N PRO A 347 3.58 28.41 -9.68
CA PRO A 347 4.00 29.80 -9.55
C PRO A 347 4.42 30.14 -8.12
N ALA A 348 5.11 31.27 -7.92
CA ALA A 348 5.55 31.68 -6.58
C ALA A 348 4.34 31.95 -5.66
N GLY A 349 4.35 31.38 -4.46
CA GLY A 349 3.30 31.56 -3.46
C GLY A 349 3.42 30.59 -2.29
N ASP A 350 2.42 30.61 -1.41
CA ASP A 350 2.29 29.71 -0.26
C ASP A 350 1.17 28.69 -0.45
N THR A 351 0.10 29.07 -1.12
CA THR A 351 -1.07 28.22 -1.36
C THR A 351 -1.44 28.23 -2.83
N TRP A 352 -1.76 27.06 -3.40
CA TRP A 352 -2.20 26.94 -4.79
C TRP A 352 -3.60 26.37 -4.88
N VAL A 353 -4.43 26.99 -5.71
CA VAL A 353 -5.71 26.45 -6.15
C VAL A 353 -5.52 25.80 -7.52
N LEU A 354 -5.91 24.53 -7.62
CA LEU A 354 -5.83 23.69 -8.80
C LEU A 354 -7.23 23.58 -9.41
N ALA A 355 -7.47 24.29 -10.51
CA ALA A 355 -8.73 24.28 -11.24
C ALA A 355 -8.60 23.50 -12.55
N GLU A 356 -9.24 22.34 -12.63
CA GLU A 356 -9.24 21.51 -13.84
C GLU A 356 -10.45 21.80 -14.72
N PHE A 357 -10.22 21.98 -16.01
CA PHE A 357 -11.27 22.23 -17.01
C PHE A 357 -11.29 21.10 -18.03
N GLY A 358 -12.49 20.63 -18.35
CA GLY A 358 -12.72 19.55 -19.31
C GLY A 358 -13.28 20.05 -20.65
N GLY A 359 -12.86 19.39 -21.73
CA GLY A 359 -13.36 19.65 -23.08
C GLY A 359 -13.37 18.41 -23.97
N GLN A 360 -14.09 18.50 -25.09
CA GLN A 360 -14.06 17.45 -26.12
C GLN A 360 -12.73 17.44 -26.89
N THR A 361 -12.15 18.63 -27.06
CA THR A 361 -10.83 18.85 -27.64
C THR A 361 -9.94 19.57 -26.62
N GLU A 362 -8.63 19.51 -26.85
CA GLU A 362 -7.66 20.26 -26.04
C GLU A 362 -7.94 21.77 -26.14
N GLN A 363 -8.23 22.26 -27.35
CA GLN A 363 -8.58 23.66 -27.57
C GLN A 363 -9.80 24.12 -26.74
N ASP A 364 -10.88 23.33 -26.69
CA ASP A 364 -12.07 23.64 -25.89
C ASP A 364 -11.75 23.72 -24.39
N ALA A 365 -10.96 22.77 -23.88
CA ALA A 365 -10.53 22.79 -22.48
C ALA A 365 -9.64 24.00 -22.18
N SER A 366 -8.69 24.31 -23.05
CA SER A 366 -7.78 25.45 -22.90
C SER A 366 -8.50 26.80 -23.02
N GLU A 367 -9.47 26.94 -23.91
CA GLU A 367 -10.26 28.17 -24.06
C GLU A 367 -11.07 28.47 -22.80
N LYS A 368 -11.71 27.46 -22.19
CA LYS A 368 -12.42 27.61 -20.90
C LYS A 368 -11.47 28.05 -19.78
N ALA A 369 -10.30 27.42 -19.68
CA ALA A 369 -9.31 27.74 -18.66
C ALA A 369 -8.71 29.14 -18.86
N ARG A 370 -8.41 29.55 -20.11
CA ARG A 370 -7.95 30.91 -20.43
C ARG A 370 -9.00 31.96 -20.13
N HIS A 371 -10.26 31.68 -20.46
CA HIS A 371 -11.36 32.58 -20.11
C HIS A 371 -11.48 32.78 -18.60
N ALA A 372 -11.40 31.70 -17.81
CA ALA A 372 -11.37 31.81 -16.34
C ALA A 372 -10.17 32.62 -15.86
N MET A 373 -8.97 32.37 -16.42
CA MET A 373 -7.75 33.10 -16.07
C MET A 373 -7.85 34.60 -16.34
N GLU A 374 -8.37 35.02 -17.50
CA GLU A 374 -8.58 36.43 -17.85
C GLU A 374 -9.58 37.12 -16.91
N ARG A 375 -10.66 36.41 -16.55
CA ARG A 375 -11.69 36.93 -15.64
C ARG A 375 -11.17 37.09 -14.22
N ILE A 376 -10.42 36.11 -13.71
CA ILE A 376 -9.77 36.16 -12.40
C ILE A 376 -8.76 37.32 -12.36
N ASP A 377 -7.94 37.46 -13.39
CA ASP A 377 -6.96 38.56 -13.49
C ASP A 377 -7.64 39.92 -13.43
N HIS A 378 -8.72 40.11 -14.19
CA HIS A 378 -9.51 41.34 -14.18
C HIS A 378 -10.16 41.62 -12.82
N GLU A 379 -10.79 40.63 -12.20
CA GLU A 379 -11.51 40.77 -10.93
C GLU A 379 -10.55 41.01 -9.74
N LEU A 380 -9.35 40.42 -9.79
CA LEU A 380 -8.31 40.55 -8.77
C LEU A 380 -7.20 41.55 -9.16
N ARG A 381 -7.42 42.36 -10.20
CA ARG A 381 -6.53 43.45 -10.66
C ARG A 381 -5.09 43.03 -10.94
N GLY A 382 -4.88 41.82 -11.44
CA GLY A 382 -3.55 41.27 -11.77
C GLY A 382 -2.64 41.05 -10.56
N HIS A 383 -3.20 40.88 -9.37
CA HIS A 383 -2.42 40.69 -8.13
C HIS A 383 -1.96 39.25 -7.87
N LEU A 384 -2.39 38.26 -8.67
CA LEU A 384 -2.05 36.85 -8.48
C LEU A 384 -1.29 36.28 -9.68
N ASP A 385 -0.30 35.45 -9.39
CA ASP A 385 0.37 34.64 -10.40
C ASP A 385 -0.49 33.42 -10.75
N MET A 386 -0.63 33.16 -12.04
CA MET A 386 -1.38 32.01 -12.57
C MET A 386 -0.57 31.29 -13.65
N LYS A 387 -0.71 29.97 -13.73
CA LYS A 387 -0.10 29.16 -14.78
C LYS A 387 -1.07 28.15 -15.35
N LEU A 388 -1.15 28.13 -16.67
CA LEU A 388 -1.84 27.09 -17.42
C LEU A 388 -0.89 25.92 -17.68
N VAL A 389 -1.33 24.70 -17.38
CA VAL A 389 -0.59 23.45 -17.60
C VAL A 389 -1.40 22.59 -18.55
N GLU A 390 -0.98 22.57 -19.82
CA GLU A 390 -1.66 21.86 -20.91
C GLU A 390 -1.07 20.46 -21.14
N ASP A 391 0.23 20.25 -20.89
CA ASP A 391 0.86 18.93 -21.07
C ASP A 391 0.33 17.90 -20.05
N PRO A 392 -0.20 16.74 -20.49
CA PRO A 392 -0.77 15.75 -19.57
C PRO A 392 0.21 15.15 -18.56
N HIS A 393 1.51 15.06 -18.88
CA HIS A 393 2.52 14.56 -17.96
C HIS A 393 2.84 15.59 -16.87
N GLU A 394 2.90 16.87 -17.24
CA GLU A 394 3.01 17.98 -16.31
C GLU A 394 1.77 18.09 -15.41
N GLN A 395 0.55 18.00 -15.97
CA GLN A 395 -0.70 17.99 -15.21
C GLN A 395 -0.70 16.87 -14.17
N LYS A 396 -0.36 15.64 -14.57
CA LYS A 396 -0.24 14.48 -13.66
C LYS A 396 0.79 14.75 -12.54
N SER A 397 1.90 15.41 -12.86
CA SER A 397 2.95 15.74 -11.89
C SER A 397 2.50 16.79 -10.87
N VAL A 398 1.67 17.76 -11.27
CA VAL A 398 1.06 18.74 -10.36
C VAL A 398 -0.04 18.09 -9.52
N TRP A 399 -0.93 17.31 -10.13
CA TRP A 399 -1.97 16.56 -9.42
C TRP A 399 -1.38 15.64 -8.35
N HIS A 400 -0.23 15.04 -8.63
CA HIS A 400 0.48 14.20 -7.66
C HIS A 400 0.78 14.93 -6.34
N ILE A 401 1.03 16.26 -6.36
CA ILE A 401 1.26 17.06 -5.14
C ILE A 401 0.02 17.01 -4.23
N ARG A 402 -1.18 17.13 -4.82
CA ARG A 402 -2.45 17.06 -4.08
C ARG A 402 -2.75 15.64 -3.59
N GLU A 403 -2.42 14.62 -4.38
CA GLU A 403 -2.60 13.21 -4.00
C GLU A 403 -1.72 12.83 -2.79
N VAL A 404 -0.49 13.34 -2.71
CA VAL A 404 0.45 13.01 -1.62
C VAL A 404 0.25 13.85 -0.35
N ALA A 405 -0.78 14.69 -0.28
CA ALA A 405 -1.05 15.49 0.93
C ALA A 405 -1.29 14.62 2.18
N ILE A 406 -1.88 13.43 2.01
CA ILE A 406 -1.99 12.42 3.09
C ILE A 406 -0.60 11.90 3.47
N ASP A 407 0.29 11.70 2.51
CA ASP A 407 1.66 11.22 2.72
C ASP A 407 2.49 12.27 3.49
N ALA A 408 2.17 13.56 3.38
CA ALA A 408 2.84 14.64 4.10
C ALA A 408 2.51 14.70 5.62
N SER A 409 1.65 13.81 6.14
CA SER A 409 1.18 13.83 7.54
C SER A 409 2.18 13.31 8.58
N ARG A 410 3.16 12.49 8.19
CA ARG A 410 4.20 11.98 9.08
C ARG A 410 5.59 12.32 8.53
N VAL A 411 6.27 13.23 9.21
CA VAL A 411 7.61 13.72 8.88
C VAL A 411 8.60 13.20 9.92
N PRO A 412 9.73 12.58 9.53
CA PRO A 412 10.74 12.11 10.48
C PRO A 412 11.19 13.22 11.45
N GLY A 413 11.30 12.89 12.75
CA GLY A 413 11.72 13.82 13.79
C GLY A 413 10.67 14.86 14.21
N VAL A 414 9.42 14.68 13.76
CA VAL A 414 8.30 15.59 14.03
C VAL A 414 7.13 14.79 14.60
N GLU A 415 6.34 15.39 15.50
CA GLU A 415 5.14 14.76 16.05
C GLU A 415 4.15 14.35 14.95
N ASP A 416 3.57 13.15 15.12
CA ASP A 416 2.60 12.57 14.18
C ASP A 416 1.33 13.41 14.08
N ALA A 417 0.88 13.68 12.86
CA ALA A 417 -0.39 14.35 12.60
C ALA A 417 -1.49 13.34 12.22
N PHE A 418 -2.63 13.43 12.90
CA PHE A 418 -3.76 12.52 12.77
C PHE A 418 -4.96 13.16 12.06
N PRO A 419 -5.86 12.35 11.49
CA PRO A 419 -7.14 12.82 10.93
C PRO A 419 -8.17 13.14 12.05
N ALA A 420 -7.84 14.11 12.90
CA ALA A 420 -8.64 14.48 14.07
C ALA A 420 -9.87 15.33 13.70
N TRP A 421 -9.67 16.60 13.37
CA TRP A 421 -10.69 17.47 12.78
C TRP A 421 -10.34 17.70 11.31
N GLU A 422 -10.57 16.66 10.52
CA GLU A 422 -10.49 16.68 9.07
C GLU A 422 -11.92 16.68 8.52
N ASP A 423 -12.14 17.19 7.31
CA ASP A 423 -13.41 17.03 6.57
C ASP A 423 -14.60 17.86 7.08
N ALA A 424 -14.32 19.03 7.65
CA ALA A 424 -15.36 20.02 7.87
C ALA A 424 -15.77 20.67 6.55
N ALA A 425 -17.08 20.80 6.30
CA ALA A 425 -17.60 21.48 5.13
C ALA A 425 -18.43 22.71 5.52
N VAL A 426 -18.19 23.84 4.87
CA VAL A 426 -18.93 25.10 5.03
C VAL A 426 -19.42 25.57 3.65
N PRO A 427 -20.35 26.53 3.54
CA PRO A 427 -20.64 27.17 2.26
C PRO A 427 -19.35 27.65 1.59
N PRO A 428 -19.13 27.42 0.28
CA PRO A 428 -17.91 27.84 -0.42
C PRO A 428 -17.55 29.33 -0.23
N GLU A 429 -18.56 30.18 -0.04
CA GLU A 429 -18.45 31.61 0.18
C GLU A 429 -17.84 31.97 1.55
N GLU A 430 -17.92 31.05 2.51
CA GLU A 430 -17.46 31.25 3.90
C GLU A 430 -16.12 30.56 4.20
N VAL A 431 -15.49 29.90 3.22
CA VAL A 431 -14.26 29.12 3.43
C VAL A 431 -13.14 29.97 4.04
N GLY A 432 -12.90 31.16 3.50
CA GLY A 432 -11.85 32.05 4.01
C GLY A 432 -12.11 32.52 5.45
N ASN A 433 -13.35 32.91 5.77
CA ASN A 433 -13.76 33.29 7.12
C ASN A 433 -13.61 32.14 8.12
N TYR A 434 -14.11 30.96 7.76
CA TYR A 434 -13.99 29.75 8.56
C TYR A 434 -12.52 29.41 8.86
N LEU A 435 -11.65 29.45 7.84
CA LEU A 435 -10.23 29.14 7.99
C LEU A 435 -9.53 30.08 8.97
N ARG A 436 -9.82 31.39 8.93
CA ARG A 436 -9.22 32.37 9.86
C ARG A 436 -9.53 32.03 11.31
N GLU A 437 -10.80 31.78 11.64
CA GLU A 437 -11.19 31.42 13.00
C GLU A 437 -10.71 30.02 13.41
N PHE A 438 -10.73 29.06 12.48
CA PHE A 438 -10.25 27.70 12.73
C PHE A 438 -8.75 27.68 13.06
N TYR A 439 -7.94 28.49 12.37
CA TYR A 439 -6.51 28.60 12.63
C TYR A 439 -6.23 29.20 14.03
N GLU A 440 -7.06 30.14 14.49
CA GLU A 440 -6.97 30.66 15.87
C GLU A 440 -7.34 29.60 16.92
N ILE A 441 -8.31 28.71 16.65
CA ILE A 441 -8.57 27.54 17.50
C ILE A 441 -7.32 26.66 17.59
N LEU A 442 -6.75 26.26 16.44
CA LEU A 442 -5.55 25.42 16.38
C LEU A 442 -4.38 26.02 17.15
N LYS A 443 -4.17 27.34 17.03
CA LYS A 443 -3.13 28.08 17.74
C LYS A 443 -3.35 28.09 19.26
N ARG A 444 -4.59 28.26 19.74
CA ARG A 444 -4.92 28.21 21.18
C ARG A 444 -4.62 26.83 21.79
N HIS A 445 -4.84 25.77 21.03
CA HIS A 445 -4.50 24.39 21.43
C HIS A 445 -3.02 24.04 21.18
N GLN A 446 -2.25 24.94 20.57
CA GLN A 446 -0.84 24.73 20.20
C GLN A 446 -0.64 23.53 19.26
N TYR A 447 -1.66 23.20 18.46
CA TYR A 447 -1.57 22.11 17.49
C TYR A 447 -0.89 22.57 16.22
N ARG A 448 0.04 21.75 15.74
CA ARG A 448 0.59 21.90 14.39
C ARG A 448 -0.33 21.19 13.42
N PHE A 449 -0.38 21.68 12.19
CA PHE A 449 -1.27 21.11 11.20
C PHE A 449 -0.78 21.32 9.77
N THR A 450 -1.40 20.62 8.84
CA THR A 450 -1.24 20.82 7.39
C THR A 450 -2.62 20.76 6.75
N THR A 451 -2.98 21.79 6.00
CA THR A 451 -4.31 21.96 5.40
C THR A 451 -4.26 21.76 3.89
N PHE A 452 -5.29 21.11 3.36
CA PHE A 452 -5.54 20.90 1.93
C PHE A 452 -7.02 20.59 1.72
N GLY A 453 -7.49 20.50 0.49
CA GLY A 453 -8.79 19.85 0.24
C GLY A 453 -9.62 20.45 -0.89
N HIS A 454 -10.89 20.07 -0.86
CA HIS A 454 -11.86 20.33 -1.90
C HIS A 454 -12.53 21.70 -1.70
N PHE A 455 -11.74 22.77 -1.82
CA PHE A 455 -12.22 24.12 -1.53
C PHE A 455 -13.41 24.50 -2.43
N GLY A 456 -13.47 23.96 -3.66
CA GLY A 456 -14.61 24.20 -4.57
C GLY A 456 -15.97 23.72 -4.05
N ASP A 457 -15.99 22.80 -3.09
CA ASP A 457 -17.21 22.36 -2.40
C ASP A 457 -17.26 22.82 -0.94
N GLY A 458 -16.35 23.73 -0.56
CA GLY A 458 -16.22 24.25 0.80
C GLY A 458 -15.77 23.22 1.83
N CYS A 459 -15.07 22.16 1.41
CA CYS A 459 -14.65 21.06 2.28
C CYS A 459 -13.14 21.09 2.56
N ILE A 460 -12.79 21.20 3.85
CA ILE A 460 -11.42 21.44 4.34
C ILE A 460 -10.89 20.18 5.02
N HIS A 461 -9.68 19.75 4.63
CA HIS A 461 -8.93 18.68 5.29
C HIS A 461 -7.72 19.22 6.02
N SER A 462 -7.52 18.73 7.23
CA SER A 462 -6.40 19.10 8.10
C SER A 462 -5.83 17.86 8.77
N ARG A 463 -4.50 17.73 8.75
CA ARG A 463 -3.77 16.74 9.57
C ARG A 463 -3.23 17.44 10.80
N ILE A 464 -3.58 16.99 12.00
CA ILE A 464 -3.39 17.75 13.25
C ILE A 464 -2.62 16.92 14.29
N THR A 465 -1.64 17.51 14.97
CA THR A 465 -0.81 16.85 16.00
C THR A 465 -1.51 16.76 17.36
N VAL A 466 -2.61 16.01 17.43
CA VAL A 466 -3.35 15.80 18.69
C VAL A 466 -2.64 14.77 19.59
N ASN A 467 -2.59 15.04 20.90
CA ASN A 467 -2.05 14.08 21.87
C ASN A 467 -3.16 13.22 22.47
N VAL A 468 -3.27 11.98 22.02
CA VAL A 468 -4.23 10.99 22.56
C VAL A 468 -3.60 10.00 23.54
N LYS A 469 -2.29 10.10 23.79
CA LYS A 469 -1.53 9.16 24.63
C LYS A 469 -1.60 9.50 26.13
N THR A 470 -1.97 10.73 26.49
CA THR A 470 -2.05 11.19 27.89
C THR A 470 -3.47 11.59 28.26
N ALA A 471 -3.82 11.49 29.54
CA ALA A 471 -5.16 11.85 30.01
C ALA A 471 -5.50 13.34 29.77
N ASP A 472 -4.53 14.24 29.95
CA ASP A 472 -4.74 15.67 29.70
C ASP A 472 -4.79 16.00 28.22
N GLY A 473 -3.99 15.31 27.39
CA GLY A 473 -4.09 15.40 25.94
C GLY A 473 -5.46 14.98 25.42
N VAL A 474 -6.04 13.89 25.95
CA VAL A 474 -7.41 13.46 25.60
C VAL A 474 -8.47 14.49 26.00
N LYS A 475 -8.35 15.12 27.19
CA LYS A 475 -9.25 16.21 27.59
C LYS A 475 -9.16 17.40 26.65
N ASP A 476 -7.94 17.76 26.25
CA ASP A 476 -7.69 18.88 25.34
C ASP A 476 -8.24 18.59 23.94
N PHE A 477 -7.98 17.39 23.41
CA PHE A 477 -8.59 16.90 22.17
C PHE A 477 -10.12 17.00 22.21
N ARG A 478 -10.75 16.60 23.32
CA ARG A 478 -12.22 16.72 23.46
C ARG A 478 -12.70 18.16 23.45
N ARG A 479 -11.99 19.10 24.10
CA ARG A 479 -12.33 20.53 24.04
C ARG A 479 -12.21 21.05 22.60
N PHE A 480 -11.10 20.76 21.95
CA PHE A 480 -10.84 21.14 20.56
C PHE A 480 -11.97 20.66 19.62
N MET A 481 -12.35 19.38 19.70
CA MET A 481 -13.42 18.82 18.87
C MET A 481 -14.78 19.52 19.09
N ASN A 482 -15.08 19.94 20.33
CA ASN A 482 -16.32 20.68 20.62
C ASN A 482 -16.27 22.11 20.05
N GLU A 483 -15.16 22.83 20.24
CA GLU A 483 -14.99 24.19 19.72
C GLU A 483 -15.03 24.21 18.18
N ALA A 484 -14.38 23.23 17.55
CA ALA A 484 -14.38 23.10 16.10
C ALA A 484 -15.77 22.74 15.54
N ALA A 485 -16.54 21.90 16.24
CA ALA A 485 -17.93 21.62 15.88
C ALA A 485 -18.83 22.86 16.00
N ASP A 486 -18.69 23.62 17.08
CA ASP A 486 -19.43 24.87 17.28
C ASP A 486 -19.08 25.89 16.19
N LEU A 487 -17.81 25.96 15.78
CA LEU A 487 -17.38 26.81 14.67
C LEU A 487 -18.07 26.45 13.36
N VAL A 488 -18.01 25.18 12.95
CA VAL A 488 -18.62 24.73 11.67
C VAL A 488 -20.12 24.96 11.65
N VAL A 489 -20.83 24.69 12.75
CA VAL A 489 -22.27 24.91 12.85
C VAL A 489 -22.61 26.40 12.74
N ARG A 490 -21.82 27.30 13.34
CA ARG A 490 -22.03 28.76 13.22
C ARG A 490 -21.94 29.26 11.78
N TYR A 491 -21.10 28.65 10.95
CA TYR A 491 -21.00 28.95 9.51
C TYR A 491 -22.04 28.21 8.65
N GLY A 492 -23.03 27.55 9.26
CA GLY A 492 -24.06 26.79 8.53
C GLY A 492 -23.49 25.55 7.82
N GLY A 493 -22.40 24.99 8.35
CA GLY A 493 -21.67 23.87 7.76
C GLY A 493 -22.11 22.48 8.23
N SER A 494 -21.34 21.47 7.82
CA SER A 494 -21.46 20.06 8.17
C SER A 494 -20.16 19.56 8.80
N LEU A 495 -20.28 18.78 9.89
CA LEU A 495 -19.13 18.24 10.63
C LEU A 495 -18.28 17.28 9.77
N SER A 496 -18.92 16.59 8.83
CA SER A 496 -18.32 15.78 7.78
C SER A 496 -18.85 16.17 6.40
N GLY A 497 -17.94 16.39 5.44
CA GLY A 497 -18.22 16.61 4.02
C GLY A 497 -18.12 15.36 3.15
N GLU A 498 -17.32 14.35 3.54
CA GLU A 498 -17.08 13.12 2.76
C GLU A 498 -16.68 11.86 3.55
N HIS A 499 -16.21 11.99 4.79
CA HIS A 499 -15.62 10.88 5.57
C HIS A 499 -16.61 10.13 6.46
N GLY A 500 -17.85 10.62 6.60
CA GLY A 500 -18.82 10.12 7.56
C GLY A 500 -18.57 10.57 9.00
N ASP A 501 -19.46 10.21 9.91
CA ASP A 501 -19.42 10.60 11.32
C ASP A 501 -18.71 9.58 12.21
N GLY A 502 -18.96 8.29 11.97
CA GLY A 502 -18.45 7.17 12.76
C GLY A 502 -18.64 7.34 14.26
N GLN A 503 -17.55 7.18 15.01
CA GLN A 503 -17.45 7.49 16.43
C GLN A 503 -16.85 8.89 16.66
N LEU A 504 -16.03 9.37 15.71
CA LEU A 504 -15.27 10.62 15.85
C LEU A 504 -16.15 11.86 15.98
N ARG A 505 -17.23 11.91 15.20
CA ARG A 505 -18.09 13.11 15.07
C ARG A 505 -19.52 12.86 15.51
N ALA A 506 -19.99 11.61 15.53
CA ALA A 506 -21.39 11.30 15.81
C ALA A 506 -21.89 11.85 17.16
N GLU A 507 -21.04 11.89 18.20
CA GLU A 507 -21.40 12.46 19.51
C GLU A 507 -21.75 13.96 19.42
N LEU A 508 -21.25 14.65 18.38
CA LEU A 508 -21.39 16.09 18.15
C LEU A 508 -22.59 16.44 17.25
N LEU A 509 -23.22 15.46 16.59
CA LEU A 509 -24.40 15.66 15.74
C LEU A 509 -25.57 16.43 16.41
N PRO A 510 -25.84 16.29 17.73
CA PRO A 510 -26.86 17.10 18.38
C PRO A 510 -26.63 18.61 18.28
N LYS A 511 -25.39 19.08 18.14
CA LYS A 511 -25.07 20.50 17.93
C LYS A 511 -25.56 21.01 16.57
N MET A 512 -25.54 20.14 15.55
CA MET A 512 -25.93 20.47 14.18
C MET A 512 -27.43 20.30 13.94
N TYR A 513 -28.03 19.22 14.46
CA TYR A 513 -29.41 18.83 14.13
C TYR A 513 -30.43 19.09 15.24
N GLY A 514 -29.97 19.33 16.47
CA GLY A 514 -30.85 19.46 17.63
C GLY A 514 -31.52 18.13 18.05
N PRO A 515 -32.23 18.14 19.18
CA PRO A 515 -32.76 16.91 19.78
C PRO A 515 -33.85 16.21 18.94
N GLU A 516 -34.66 16.96 18.20
CA GLU A 516 -35.80 16.45 17.45
C GLU A 516 -35.38 15.59 16.26
N LEU A 517 -34.42 16.08 15.46
CA LEU A 517 -33.87 15.33 14.34
C LEU A 517 -32.97 14.18 14.79
N ILE A 518 -32.26 14.32 15.92
CA ILE A 518 -31.57 13.18 16.52
C ILE A 518 -32.55 12.08 16.93
N GLN A 519 -33.74 12.44 17.44
CA GLN A 519 -34.80 11.47 17.69
C GLN A 519 -35.36 10.88 16.39
N ALA A 520 -35.48 11.65 15.32
CA ALA A 520 -35.84 11.15 13.99
C ALA A 520 -34.80 10.14 13.46
N PHE A 521 -33.51 10.37 13.68
CA PHE A 521 -32.45 9.41 13.34
C PHE A 521 -32.57 8.11 14.15
N ARG A 522 -32.88 8.17 15.46
CA ARG A 522 -33.17 6.96 16.26
C ARG A 522 -34.34 6.18 15.70
N GLU A 523 -35.40 6.86 15.27
CA GLU A 523 -36.55 6.22 14.66
C GLU A 523 -36.20 5.59 13.32
N PHE A 524 -35.49 6.31 12.44
CA PHE A 524 -35.01 5.80 11.16
C PHE A 524 -34.19 4.51 11.33
N LYS A 525 -33.20 4.52 12.24
CA LYS A 525 -32.41 3.35 12.61
C LYS A 525 -33.29 2.17 13.06
N SER A 526 -34.28 2.44 13.91
CA SER A 526 -35.18 1.43 14.48
C SER A 526 -36.22 0.89 13.50
N ILE A 527 -36.47 1.58 12.39
CA ILE A 527 -37.30 1.07 11.30
C ILE A 527 -36.58 -0.11 10.63
N TRP A 528 -35.28 0.02 10.37
CA TRP A 528 -34.48 -0.99 9.67
C TRP A 528 -33.96 -2.10 10.58
N ASP A 529 -33.43 -1.74 11.75
CA ASP A 529 -32.82 -2.66 12.70
C ASP A 529 -33.35 -2.40 14.12
N PRO A 530 -34.54 -2.96 14.45
CA PRO A 530 -35.24 -2.70 15.71
C PRO A 530 -34.49 -3.25 16.94
N ASN A 531 -33.59 -4.21 16.73
CA ASN A 531 -32.78 -4.82 17.80
C ASN A 531 -31.39 -4.19 17.94
N TRP A 532 -31.07 -3.19 17.12
CA TRP A 532 -29.82 -2.42 17.19
C TRP A 532 -28.56 -3.31 17.13
N ARG A 533 -28.56 -4.30 16.24
CA ARG A 533 -27.46 -5.25 16.02
C ARG A 533 -26.57 -4.92 14.82
N MET A 534 -26.92 -3.93 14.01
CA MET A 534 -26.11 -3.46 12.88
C MET A 534 -25.25 -2.27 13.29
N ASN A 535 -23.93 -2.47 13.20
CA ASN A 535 -22.85 -1.55 13.57
C ASN A 535 -23.15 -0.66 14.81
N PRO A 536 -23.41 -1.26 15.99
CA PRO A 536 -23.89 -0.51 17.15
C PRO A 536 -22.87 0.53 17.66
N GLY A 537 -23.38 1.65 18.20
CA GLY A 537 -22.54 2.69 18.78
C GLY A 537 -21.84 3.60 17.75
N LYS A 538 -22.41 3.74 16.56
CA LYS A 538 -21.98 4.66 15.49
C LYS A 538 -23.18 5.46 14.98
N VAL A 539 -22.94 6.69 14.50
CA VAL A 539 -23.93 7.68 14.00
C VAL A 539 -24.98 8.11 15.04
N VAL A 540 -25.77 7.18 15.59
CA VAL A 540 -26.81 7.45 16.59
C VAL A 540 -26.54 6.66 17.86
N ASP A 541 -26.73 7.32 19.01
CA ASP A 541 -26.30 6.86 20.33
C ASP A 541 -24.87 6.28 20.32
N PRO A 542 -23.89 7.05 19.81
CA PRO A 542 -22.55 6.55 19.55
C PRO A 542 -21.76 6.32 20.85
N TYR A 543 -20.68 5.53 20.72
CA TYR A 543 -19.57 5.58 21.67
C TYR A 543 -19.03 7.02 21.77
N ARG A 544 -18.43 7.37 22.90
CA ARG A 544 -17.85 8.71 23.06
C ARG A 544 -16.66 8.90 22.12
N LEU A 545 -16.43 10.14 21.69
CA LEU A 545 -15.29 10.45 20.81
C LEU A 545 -13.92 10.24 21.51
N ASP A 546 -13.89 10.21 22.84
CA ASP A 546 -12.68 10.11 23.68
C ASP A 546 -12.47 8.74 24.33
N GLU A 547 -13.20 7.69 23.90
CA GLU A 547 -13.02 6.31 24.37
C GLU A 547 -12.58 5.36 23.24
N ASN A 548 -12.05 4.19 23.61
CA ASN A 548 -11.57 3.16 22.67
C ASN A 548 -10.45 3.64 21.73
N LEU A 549 -9.62 4.58 22.19
CA LEU A 549 -8.49 5.12 21.44
C LEU A 549 -7.38 4.06 21.29
N ARG A 550 -6.90 3.85 20.06
CA ARG A 550 -5.90 2.84 19.71
C ARG A 550 -4.61 2.97 20.54
N THR A 551 -4.15 4.20 20.72
CA THR A 551 -2.95 4.58 21.48
C THR A 551 -3.32 5.43 22.69
N GLY A 552 -4.49 5.18 23.29
CA GLY A 552 -5.02 5.91 24.44
C GLY A 552 -4.14 5.85 25.70
N PRO A 553 -4.55 6.52 26.80
CA PRO A 553 -3.77 6.59 28.02
C PRO A 553 -3.46 5.24 28.70
N ASP A 554 -4.18 4.18 28.34
CA ASP A 554 -4.00 2.80 28.79
C ASP A 554 -3.00 2.00 27.94
N TYR A 555 -2.60 2.51 26.77
CA TYR A 555 -1.69 1.82 25.87
C TYR A 555 -0.27 1.75 26.47
N ARG A 556 0.18 0.53 26.78
CA ARG A 556 1.49 0.23 27.37
C ARG A 556 2.13 -0.94 26.60
N PRO A 557 2.70 -0.70 25.40
CA PRO A 557 3.30 -1.76 24.61
C PRO A 557 4.57 -2.29 25.29
N GLN A 558 4.88 -3.56 25.04
CA GLN A 558 6.16 -4.15 25.38
C GLN A 558 7.31 -3.42 24.66
N ARG A 559 8.40 -3.18 25.38
CA ARG A 559 9.63 -2.54 24.87
C ARG A 559 10.80 -3.53 25.03
N PRO A 560 10.91 -4.55 24.18
CA PRO A 560 11.99 -5.55 24.26
C PRO A 560 13.35 -4.93 23.91
N HIS A 561 14.42 -5.63 24.26
CA HIS A 561 15.71 -5.39 23.63
C HIS A 561 15.65 -5.85 22.17
N THR A 562 16.15 -5.04 21.24
CA THR A 562 16.19 -5.36 19.80
C THR A 562 17.62 -5.32 19.25
N HIS A 563 17.89 -6.07 18.17
CA HIS A 563 19.18 -5.97 17.48
C HIS A 563 19.24 -4.70 16.63
N PHE A 564 18.17 -4.41 15.90
CA PHE A 564 18.05 -3.11 15.23
C PHE A 564 17.82 -2.01 16.26
N HIS A 565 18.41 -0.84 16.01
CA HIS A 565 18.34 0.31 16.89
C HIS A 565 17.22 1.29 16.54
N PHE A 566 16.45 1.08 15.47
CA PHE A 566 15.32 1.94 15.05
C PHE A 566 15.56 3.46 15.28
N PRO A 567 16.62 4.04 14.68
CA PRO A 567 17.06 5.41 14.99
C PRO A 567 16.01 6.48 14.68
N GLU A 568 15.11 6.20 13.74
CA GLU A 568 14.00 7.09 13.37
C GLU A 568 12.75 6.94 14.26
N ASP A 569 12.72 5.97 15.17
CA ASP A 569 11.59 5.63 16.04
C ASP A 569 12.02 5.58 17.52
N HIS A 570 12.90 6.50 17.90
CA HIS A 570 13.41 6.67 19.27
C HIS A 570 13.98 5.40 19.91
N GLY A 571 14.57 4.49 19.12
CA GLY A 571 15.12 3.25 19.66
C GLY A 571 14.11 2.12 19.85
N SER A 572 12.88 2.24 19.34
CA SER A 572 11.78 1.36 19.72
C SER A 572 11.06 0.74 18.53
N LEU A 573 11.06 -0.61 18.47
CA LEU A 573 10.22 -1.34 17.53
C LEU A 573 8.72 -1.08 17.77
N ALA A 574 8.29 -0.88 19.03
CA ALA A 574 6.89 -0.55 19.33
C ALA A 574 6.47 0.76 18.64
N GLU A 575 7.31 1.79 18.74
CA GLU A 575 7.05 3.07 18.07
C GLU A 575 7.15 2.95 16.54
N ALA A 576 8.04 2.09 16.04
CA ALA A 576 8.11 1.76 14.61
C ALA A 576 6.81 1.11 14.10
N THR A 577 6.17 0.23 14.88
CA THR A 577 4.87 -0.35 14.51
C THR A 577 3.71 0.66 14.52
N GLU A 578 3.84 1.75 15.27
CA GLU A 578 2.87 2.85 15.30
C GLU A 578 2.88 3.70 14.02
N ARG A 579 3.93 3.58 13.17
CA ARG A 579 3.98 4.22 11.84
C ARG A 579 2.73 3.95 11.01
N CYS A 580 2.24 2.72 11.04
CA CYS A 580 1.08 2.35 10.27
C CYS A 580 -0.22 2.70 11.00
N PHE A 581 -0.82 3.83 10.61
CA PHE A 581 -2.16 4.22 11.06
C PHE A 581 -3.28 3.73 10.12
N GLY A 582 -2.99 2.94 9.08
CA GLY A 582 -4.00 2.17 8.34
C GLY A 582 -4.35 2.59 6.91
N VAL A 583 -3.55 3.46 6.26
CA VAL A 583 -3.92 4.19 5.00
C VAL A 583 -4.53 3.31 3.91
N GLY A 584 -4.06 2.06 3.78
CA GLY A 584 -4.63 1.11 2.83
C GLY A 584 -3.97 1.10 1.45
N ARG A 585 -3.02 2.01 1.15
CA ARG A 585 -2.27 2.03 -0.13
C ARG A 585 -1.63 0.69 -0.49
N CYS A 586 -1.23 -0.11 0.51
CA CYS A 586 -0.70 -1.46 0.32
C CYS A 586 -1.72 -2.49 -0.22
N ARG A 587 -2.98 -2.08 -0.42
CA ARG A 587 -4.03 -2.84 -1.10
C ARG A 587 -4.20 -2.48 -2.58
N GLY A 588 -3.39 -1.56 -3.10
CA GLY A 588 -3.32 -1.29 -4.53
C GLY A 588 -2.94 -2.55 -5.31
N LEU A 589 -3.52 -2.70 -6.49
CA LEU A 589 -3.40 -3.91 -7.32
C LEU A 589 -2.46 -3.74 -8.50
N ASP A 590 -2.09 -2.50 -8.78
CA ASP A 590 -1.33 -2.08 -9.95
C ASP A 590 -0.29 -1.04 -9.53
N GLY A 591 0.82 -1.00 -10.27
CA GLY A 591 1.94 -0.11 -10.01
C GLY A 591 2.70 -0.38 -8.69
N GLY A 592 3.86 0.25 -8.54
CA GLY A 592 4.68 0.19 -7.32
C GLY A 592 5.34 -1.16 -7.04
N THR A 593 6.18 -1.18 -6.00
CA THR A 593 6.85 -2.38 -5.47
C THR A 593 6.07 -3.01 -4.30
N MET A 594 5.28 -2.22 -3.55
CA MET A 594 4.47 -2.63 -2.41
C MET A 594 3.03 -3.00 -2.84
N CYS A 595 2.45 -4.14 -2.49
CA CYS A 595 2.93 -5.29 -1.72
C CYS A 595 2.69 -6.57 -2.53
N PRO A 596 3.74 -7.25 -3.06
CA PRO A 596 3.55 -8.25 -4.11
C PRO A 596 2.71 -9.45 -3.66
N SER A 597 2.91 -9.90 -2.42
CA SER A 597 2.14 -10.99 -1.82
C SER A 597 0.65 -10.68 -1.76
N TYR A 598 0.26 -9.45 -1.39
CA TYR A 598 -1.14 -9.06 -1.39
C TYR A 598 -1.70 -9.02 -2.80
N MET A 599 -0.97 -8.45 -3.76
CA MET A 599 -1.44 -8.28 -5.14
C MET A 599 -1.88 -9.61 -5.78
N VAL A 600 -1.24 -10.74 -5.41
CA VAL A 600 -1.53 -12.08 -5.94
C VAL A 600 -2.43 -12.96 -5.05
N THR A 601 -2.54 -12.67 -3.75
CA THR A 601 -3.35 -13.49 -2.81
C THR A 601 -4.65 -12.81 -2.39
N ARG A 602 -4.68 -11.47 -2.42
CA ARG A 602 -5.74 -10.62 -1.85
C ARG A 602 -5.99 -10.84 -0.36
N GLU A 603 -4.99 -11.31 0.38
CA GLU A 603 -5.08 -11.56 1.82
C GLU A 603 -4.66 -10.35 2.65
N GLU A 604 -5.55 -9.85 3.50
CA GLU A 604 -5.31 -8.68 4.36
C GLU A 604 -4.03 -8.82 5.20
N GLY A 605 -3.78 -10.02 5.75
CA GLY A 605 -2.58 -10.32 6.54
C GLY A 605 -1.27 -10.20 5.76
N TYR A 606 -1.31 -10.23 4.42
CA TYR A 606 -0.13 -10.09 3.56
C TYR A 606 0.03 -8.68 2.99
N THR A 607 -0.76 -7.72 3.46
CA THR A 607 -0.53 -6.29 3.22
C THR A 607 0.53 -5.74 4.17
N THR A 608 1.11 -4.58 3.84
CA THR A 608 1.99 -3.83 4.76
C THR A 608 1.26 -3.49 6.07
N ARG A 609 0.01 -2.98 5.97
CA ARG A 609 -0.75 -2.59 7.16
C ARG A 609 -1.14 -3.79 8.02
N GLY A 610 -1.52 -4.91 7.43
CA GLY A 610 -1.87 -6.12 8.16
C GLY A 610 -0.70 -6.64 8.99
N ARG A 611 0.51 -6.68 8.40
CA ARG A 611 1.73 -7.07 9.12
C ARG A 611 2.11 -6.08 10.22
N ALA A 612 2.03 -4.78 9.95
CA ALA A 612 2.28 -3.75 10.95
C ALA A 612 1.28 -3.84 12.12
N HIS A 613 -0.01 -4.08 11.83
CA HIS A 613 -1.06 -4.23 12.83
C HIS A 613 -0.85 -5.49 13.67
N LEU A 614 -0.51 -6.63 13.07
CA LEU A 614 -0.21 -7.85 13.82
C LEU A 614 0.96 -7.67 14.78
N LEU A 615 2.04 -7.02 14.34
CA LEU A 615 3.18 -6.68 15.21
C LEU A 615 2.79 -5.69 16.31
N PHE A 616 1.98 -4.67 16.01
CA PHE A 616 1.45 -3.73 17.00
C PHE A 616 0.62 -4.47 18.06
N GLU A 617 -0.27 -5.36 17.64
CA GLU A 617 -1.15 -6.14 18.52
C GLU A 617 -0.37 -7.15 19.38
N MET A 618 0.67 -7.76 18.80
CA MET A 618 1.64 -8.61 19.50
C MET A 618 2.37 -7.85 20.61
N LEU A 619 2.89 -6.64 20.30
CA LEU A 619 3.60 -5.81 21.27
C LEU A 619 2.66 -5.22 22.33
N ARG A 620 1.40 -4.97 21.97
CA ARG A 620 0.37 -4.55 22.93
C ARG A 620 0.03 -5.68 23.91
N GLY A 621 -0.04 -6.93 23.44
CA GLY A 621 -0.22 -8.11 24.28
C GLY A 621 -1.65 -8.41 24.75
N ASP A 622 -2.66 -7.77 24.15
CA ASP A 622 -4.07 -7.95 24.54
C ASP A 622 -4.80 -9.01 23.69
N SER A 623 -4.61 -8.97 22.37
CA SER A 623 -5.32 -9.82 21.40
C SER A 623 -4.46 -10.99 20.91
N ILE A 624 -3.15 -10.78 20.82
CA ILE A 624 -2.11 -11.75 20.48
C ILE A 624 -1.34 -12.06 21.77
N LEU A 625 -1.58 -13.23 22.35
CA LEU A 625 -1.06 -13.58 23.67
C LEU A 625 0.29 -14.31 23.64
N ASP A 626 0.60 -15.00 22.54
CA ASP A 626 1.84 -15.77 22.39
C ASP A 626 3.09 -14.90 22.08
N GLY A 627 2.89 -13.58 21.94
CA GLY A 627 3.96 -12.60 21.75
C GLY A 627 4.88 -12.96 20.58
N TRP A 628 6.19 -12.95 20.83
CA TRP A 628 7.23 -13.29 19.84
C TRP A 628 7.16 -14.71 19.29
N ARG A 629 6.32 -15.59 19.87
CA ARG A 629 6.14 -16.97 19.42
C ARG A 629 4.83 -17.18 18.70
N ASP A 630 4.05 -16.13 18.45
CA ASP A 630 2.77 -16.20 17.77
C ASP A 630 2.93 -16.64 16.30
N ASP A 631 2.21 -17.71 15.93
CA ASP A 631 2.30 -18.29 14.60
C ASP A 631 1.54 -17.47 13.55
N HIS A 632 0.50 -16.71 13.93
CA HIS A 632 -0.21 -15.83 13.00
C HIS A 632 0.66 -14.66 12.54
N VAL A 633 1.41 -14.05 13.46
CA VAL A 633 2.41 -13.02 13.14
C VAL A 633 3.48 -13.61 12.22
N LYS A 634 3.98 -14.82 12.56
CA LYS A 634 4.98 -15.53 11.74
C LYS A 634 4.46 -15.81 10.34
N GLU A 635 3.25 -16.33 10.19
CA GLU A 635 2.61 -16.65 8.90
C GLU A 635 2.46 -15.39 8.01
N ALA A 636 1.98 -14.28 8.59
CA ALA A 636 1.86 -13.02 7.88
C ALA A 636 3.20 -12.52 7.34
N LEU A 637 4.26 -12.61 8.14
CA LEU A 637 5.62 -12.20 7.78
C LEU A 637 6.33 -13.21 6.85
N ASP A 638 5.92 -14.48 6.85
CA ASP A 638 6.56 -15.53 6.04
C ASP A 638 6.44 -15.24 4.54
N LEU A 639 5.26 -14.73 4.12
CA LEU A 639 5.02 -14.26 2.75
C LEU A 639 5.51 -12.83 2.46
N CYS A 640 6.20 -12.16 3.39
CA CYS A 640 6.90 -10.92 3.07
C CYS A 640 8.20 -11.24 2.30
N LEU A 641 8.33 -10.69 1.10
CA LEU A 641 9.49 -10.87 0.22
C LEU A 641 10.76 -10.12 0.71
N SER A 642 10.68 -9.40 1.84
CA SER A 642 11.79 -8.57 2.36
C SER A 642 12.35 -7.58 1.32
N CYS A 643 11.52 -7.12 0.37
CA CYS A 643 11.93 -6.28 -0.74
C CYS A 643 12.10 -4.80 -0.40
N LYS A 644 11.73 -4.41 0.83
CA LYS A 644 11.63 -3.02 1.33
C LYS A 644 10.72 -2.10 0.52
N GLY A 645 9.92 -2.61 -0.42
CA GLY A 645 8.97 -1.80 -1.20
C GLY A 645 8.03 -0.97 -0.33
N CYS A 646 7.65 -1.47 0.85
CA CYS A 646 6.86 -0.70 1.81
C CYS A 646 7.60 0.52 2.39
N LYS A 647 8.93 0.49 2.50
CA LYS A 647 9.71 1.65 2.96
C LYS A 647 9.67 2.78 1.93
N GLY A 648 9.78 2.44 0.65
CA GLY A 648 9.71 3.39 -0.47
C GLY A 648 8.28 3.87 -0.76
N ASP A 649 7.35 2.94 -0.99
CA ASP A 649 6.01 3.25 -1.52
C ASP A 649 4.98 3.61 -0.44
N CYS A 650 5.19 3.20 0.81
CA CYS A 650 4.24 3.53 1.87
C CYS A 650 4.32 5.02 2.20
N PRO A 651 3.17 5.70 2.35
CA PRO A 651 3.11 7.10 2.78
C PRO A 651 3.89 7.40 4.05
N VAL A 652 3.91 6.43 4.97
CA VAL A 652 4.49 6.54 6.31
C VAL A 652 5.81 5.75 6.46
N SER A 653 6.40 5.32 5.35
CA SER A 653 7.72 4.68 5.30
C SER A 653 7.89 3.51 6.30
N VAL A 654 6.88 2.63 6.38
CA VAL A 654 6.93 1.41 7.19
C VAL A 654 7.94 0.43 6.60
N ASP A 655 8.83 -0.13 7.44
CA ASP A 655 9.86 -1.08 7.01
C ASP A 655 9.60 -2.49 7.54
N ILE A 656 8.62 -3.17 6.94
CA ILE A 656 8.26 -4.55 7.29
C ILE A 656 9.44 -5.52 7.09
N ALA A 657 10.38 -5.24 6.19
CA ALA A 657 11.54 -6.13 6.01
C ALA A 657 12.42 -6.15 7.26
N THR A 658 12.71 -4.96 7.81
CA THR A 658 13.43 -4.82 9.09
C THR A 658 12.62 -5.42 10.24
N TYR A 659 11.32 -5.15 10.32
CA TYR A 659 10.48 -5.67 11.41
C TYR A 659 10.38 -7.20 11.36
N LYS A 660 10.30 -7.79 10.16
CA LYS A 660 10.34 -9.24 9.95
C LYS A 660 11.66 -9.82 10.46
N ALA A 661 12.78 -9.22 10.09
CA ALA A 661 14.09 -9.73 10.46
C ALA A 661 14.28 -9.70 11.99
N GLU A 662 13.84 -8.62 12.65
CA GLU A 662 13.82 -8.50 14.11
C GLU A 662 12.90 -9.57 14.73
N PHE A 663 11.64 -9.65 14.29
CA PHE A 663 10.69 -10.66 14.78
C PHE A 663 11.23 -12.09 14.63
N LEU A 664 11.81 -12.44 13.49
CA LEU A 664 12.36 -13.79 13.27
C LEU A 664 13.58 -14.07 14.15
N SER A 665 14.35 -13.05 14.55
CA SER A 665 15.46 -13.22 15.51
C SER A 665 14.92 -13.71 16.86
N HIS A 666 13.92 -13.01 17.40
CA HIS A 666 13.24 -13.35 18.65
C HIS A 666 12.44 -14.65 18.54
N TYR A 667 11.70 -14.85 17.45
CA TYR A 667 10.91 -16.06 17.24
C TYR A 667 11.82 -17.30 17.31
N TRP A 668 12.98 -17.29 16.67
CA TRP A 668 13.90 -18.43 16.69
C TRP A 668 14.88 -18.46 17.86
N GLU A 669 14.76 -17.56 18.83
CA GLU A 669 15.60 -17.58 20.03
C GLU A 669 15.36 -18.88 20.83
N GLY A 670 16.43 -19.60 21.14
CA GLY A 670 16.37 -20.92 21.78
C GLY A 670 15.77 -22.04 20.92
N ARG A 671 15.49 -21.81 19.62
CA ARG A 671 14.90 -22.80 18.70
C ARG A 671 15.77 -23.04 17.46
N LEU A 672 15.66 -24.24 16.88
CA LEU A 672 16.28 -24.53 15.59
C LEU A 672 15.47 -23.90 14.46
N ARG A 673 16.14 -23.20 13.56
CA ARG A 673 15.54 -22.65 12.34
C ARG A 673 15.25 -23.76 11.32
N PRO A 674 14.36 -23.54 10.33
CA PRO A 674 14.14 -24.50 9.26
C PRO A 674 15.44 -24.75 8.47
N ARG A 675 15.55 -25.93 7.87
CA ARG A 675 16.73 -26.31 7.06
C ARG A 675 17.08 -25.33 5.95
N THR A 676 16.07 -24.68 5.35
CA THR A 676 16.23 -23.64 4.32
C THR A 676 17.03 -22.45 4.85
N ALA A 677 16.87 -22.11 6.13
CA ALA A 677 17.63 -21.03 6.77
C ALA A 677 19.13 -21.34 6.81
N TYR A 678 19.52 -22.59 7.06
CA TYR A 678 20.93 -22.98 7.07
C TYR A 678 21.48 -23.19 5.66
N ALA A 679 20.67 -23.68 4.72
CA ALA A 679 21.10 -23.88 3.33
C ALA A 679 21.26 -22.55 2.57
N LEU A 680 20.24 -21.68 2.65
CA LEU A 680 20.17 -20.42 1.88
C LEU A 680 20.64 -19.22 2.69
N GLY A 681 20.40 -19.17 4.01
CA GLY A 681 20.90 -18.10 4.87
C GLY A 681 22.43 -18.11 5.00
N MET A 682 23.05 -19.32 4.99
CA MET A 682 24.52 -19.49 5.01
C MET A 682 25.10 -19.80 3.62
N VAL A 683 24.42 -19.38 2.56
CA VAL A 683 24.81 -19.74 1.18
C VAL A 683 26.26 -19.35 0.86
N ASN A 684 26.77 -18.26 1.43
CA ASN A 684 28.16 -17.83 1.23
C ASN A 684 29.19 -18.85 1.74
N VAL A 685 28.89 -19.56 2.82
CA VAL A 685 29.76 -20.60 3.38
C VAL A 685 29.79 -21.81 2.44
N TRP A 686 28.60 -22.25 2.01
CA TRP A 686 28.46 -23.40 1.12
C TRP A 686 29.04 -23.14 -0.26
N MET A 687 28.84 -21.96 -0.82
CA MET A 687 29.43 -21.62 -2.13
C MET A 687 30.95 -21.54 -2.07
N ARG A 688 31.52 -21.00 -0.98
CA ARG A 688 32.97 -20.98 -0.78
C ARG A 688 33.56 -22.39 -0.67
N ALA A 689 32.84 -23.31 -0.03
CA ALA A 689 33.25 -24.71 0.03
C ALA A 689 33.13 -25.38 -1.35
N ALA A 690 32.01 -25.16 -2.06
CA ALA A 690 31.77 -25.70 -3.39
C ALA A 690 32.77 -25.20 -4.43
N SER A 691 33.26 -23.97 -4.30
CA SER A 691 34.25 -23.40 -5.23
C SER A 691 35.63 -24.06 -5.17
N LEU A 692 35.90 -24.90 -4.16
CA LEU A 692 37.13 -25.71 -4.12
C LEU A 692 37.10 -26.85 -5.17
N ALA A 693 35.91 -27.32 -5.54
CA ALA A 693 35.71 -28.38 -6.52
C ALA A 693 34.40 -28.15 -7.32
N PRO A 694 34.30 -27.08 -8.13
CA PRO A 694 33.05 -26.67 -8.78
C PRO A 694 32.50 -27.73 -9.73
N GLY A 695 33.36 -28.53 -10.39
CA GLY A 695 32.94 -29.64 -11.24
C GLY A 695 32.19 -30.74 -10.49
N LEU A 696 32.62 -31.07 -9.25
CA LEU A 696 31.94 -32.04 -8.40
C LEU A 696 30.63 -31.46 -7.84
N ALA A 697 30.65 -30.20 -7.41
CA ALA A 697 29.43 -29.51 -6.98
C ALA A 697 28.37 -29.51 -8.09
N ASN A 698 28.76 -29.18 -9.32
CA ASN A 698 27.88 -29.24 -10.49
C ASN A 698 27.48 -30.67 -10.88
N LEU A 699 28.33 -31.67 -10.66
CA LEU A 699 27.95 -33.07 -10.86
C LEU A 699 26.76 -33.45 -9.96
N ILE A 700 26.79 -33.02 -8.70
CA ILE A 700 25.71 -33.27 -7.73
C ILE A 700 24.47 -32.43 -8.07
N THR A 701 24.63 -31.12 -8.26
CA THR A 701 23.49 -30.19 -8.41
C THR A 701 22.84 -30.20 -9.79
N GLN A 702 23.51 -30.71 -10.82
CA GLN A 702 23.02 -30.70 -12.21
C GLN A 702 22.70 -32.11 -12.77
N THR A 703 22.83 -33.17 -11.98
CA THR A 703 22.51 -34.54 -12.43
C THR A 703 21.16 -34.97 -11.87
N PRO A 704 20.23 -35.53 -12.68
CA PRO A 704 18.93 -36.03 -12.18
C PRO A 704 19.10 -36.98 -11.00
N LEU A 705 18.10 -37.07 -10.11
CA LEU A 705 18.14 -37.79 -8.83
C LEU A 705 19.08 -37.17 -7.79
N LEU A 706 20.37 -36.99 -8.08
CA LEU A 706 21.32 -36.34 -7.15
C LEU A 706 20.91 -34.89 -6.85
N ARG A 707 20.53 -34.16 -7.91
CA ARG A 707 19.97 -32.81 -7.80
C ARG A 707 18.72 -32.79 -6.94
N ASP A 708 17.82 -33.75 -7.15
CA ASP A 708 16.51 -33.75 -6.50
C ASP A 708 16.66 -34.10 -5.00
N LEU A 709 17.61 -34.98 -4.66
CA LEU A 709 18.06 -35.21 -3.29
C LEU A 709 18.69 -33.96 -2.67
N ALA A 710 19.56 -33.25 -3.40
CA ALA A 710 20.19 -32.02 -2.93
C ALA A 710 19.16 -30.92 -2.65
N LYS A 711 18.20 -30.72 -3.56
CA LYS A 711 17.07 -29.79 -3.37
C LYS A 711 16.22 -30.17 -2.17
N ALA A 712 15.86 -31.45 -2.07
CA ALA A 712 15.08 -31.95 -0.94
C ALA A 712 15.82 -31.73 0.38
N ALA A 713 17.13 -32.02 0.46
CA ALA A 713 17.94 -31.79 1.66
C ALA A 713 18.03 -30.30 2.04
N ALA A 714 18.14 -29.42 1.04
CA ALA A 714 18.21 -27.97 1.24
C ALA A 714 16.84 -27.30 1.50
N GLY A 715 15.73 -28.01 1.26
CA GLY A 715 14.37 -27.45 1.31
C GLY A 715 14.03 -26.55 0.12
N ILE A 716 14.68 -26.74 -1.01
CA ILE A 716 14.42 -26.00 -2.26
C ILE A 716 13.22 -26.62 -2.99
N ALA A 717 12.36 -25.76 -3.54
CA ALA A 717 11.21 -26.16 -4.37
C ALA A 717 11.66 -27.08 -5.53
N PRO A 718 10.98 -28.22 -5.76
CA PRO A 718 11.40 -29.18 -6.79
C PRO A 718 11.45 -28.58 -8.19
N GLN A 719 10.56 -27.62 -8.48
CA GLN A 719 10.46 -26.90 -9.75
C GLN A 719 11.66 -25.97 -10.02
N ARG A 720 12.37 -25.52 -8.98
CA ARG A 720 13.48 -24.57 -9.11
C ARG A 720 14.77 -25.24 -9.54
N ALA A 721 15.56 -24.61 -10.38
CA ALA A 721 16.90 -25.07 -10.71
C ALA A 721 17.93 -24.52 -9.71
N ILE A 722 18.92 -25.34 -9.32
CA ILE A 722 20.08 -24.83 -8.57
C ILE A 722 21.05 -24.25 -9.60
N PRO A 723 21.47 -22.97 -9.47
CA PRO A 723 22.40 -22.36 -10.41
C PRO A 723 23.75 -23.08 -10.42
N ALA A 724 24.36 -23.18 -11.60
CA ALA A 724 25.64 -23.86 -11.76
C ALA A 724 26.81 -23.00 -11.29
N PHE A 725 27.74 -23.62 -10.57
CA PHE A 725 29.00 -23.01 -10.14
C PHE A 725 29.90 -22.75 -11.35
N ALA A 726 30.49 -21.56 -11.40
CA ALA A 726 31.51 -21.24 -12.38
C ALA A 726 32.77 -22.10 -12.14
N PRO A 727 33.41 -22.64 -13.19
CA PRO A 727 34.65 -23.40 -13.04
C PRO A 727 35.80 -22.59 -12.43
N GLN A 728 35.80 -21.27 -12.67
CA GLN A 728 36.72 -20.31 -12.07
C GLN A 728 35.91 -19.20 -11.41
N SER A 729 36.17 -18.90 -10.14
CA SER A 729 35.51 -17.78 -9.45
C SER A 729 36.04 -16.43 -9.94
N PHE A 730 35.25 -15.37 -9.84
CA PHE A 730 35.67 -14.02 -10.21
C PHE A 730 36.96 -13.59 -9.49
N ARG A 731 37.07 -13.79 -8.17
CA ARG A 731 38.28 -13.44 -7.40
C ARG A 731 39.52 -14.20 -7.86
N GLN A 732 39.37 -15.43 -8.36
CA GLN A 732 40.49 -16.21 -8.89
C GLN A 732 40.95 -15.65 -10.23
N TRP A 733 40.01 -15.36 -11.12
CA TRP A 733 40.27 -14.68 -12.40
C TRP A 733 40.94 -13.31 -12.19
N PHE A 734 40.46 -12.52 -11.22
CA PHE A 734 40.97 -11.19 -10.96
C PHE A 734 42.43 -11.18 -10.50
N ARG A 735 42.88 -12.21 -9.76
CA ARG A 735 44.28 -12.33 -9.29
C ARG A 735 45.28 -12.54 -10.42
N SER A 736 44.86 -13.13 -11.55
CA SER A 736 45.74 -13.32 -12.72
C SER A 736 45.86 -12.07 -13.60
N ARG A 737 45.14 -10.99 -13.29
CA ARG A 737 45.13 -9.77 -14.10
C ARG A 737 46.32 -8.86 -13.76
N ALA A 738 46.94 -8.27 -14.78
CA ALA A 738 47.94 -7.21 -14.60
C ALA A 738 47.26 -5.92 -14.12
N ARG A 739 47.88 -5.20 -13.17
CA ARG A 739 47.40 -3.91 -12.67
C ARG A 739 48.06 -2.76 -13.41
N GLU A 740 47.26 -1.77 -13.79
CA GLU A 740 47.76 -0.49 -14.30
C GLU A 740 47.82 0.52 -13.14
N ASN A 741 49.03 0.91 -12.74
CA ASN A 741 49.25 1.88 -11.67
C ASN A 741 49.03 3.32 -12.19
N GLY A 742 48.47 4.21 -11.35
CA GLY A 742 48.40 5.66 -11.61
C GLY A 742 47.00 6.24 -11.89
N ARG A 743 45.93 5.43 -11.79
CA ARG A 743 44.53 5.88 -11.90
C ARG A 743 43.85 5.98 -10.53
N SER A 744 42.71 6.68 -10.47
CA SER A 744 41.89 6.76 -9.26
C SER A 744 41.39 5.37 -8.87
N LYS A 745 41.66 4.97 -7.62
CA LYS A 745 41.27 3.68 -7.06
C LYS A 745 39.75 3.60 -6.84
N VAL A 746 39.16 2.46 -7.17
CA VAL A 746 37.78 2.09 -6.82
C VAL A 746 37.73 0.65 -6.30
N ILE A 747 36.82 0.35 -5.38
CA ILE A 747 36.61 -1.03 -4.92
C ILE A 747 35.41 -1.61 -5.64
N LEU A 748 35.60 -2.67 -6.42
CA LEU A 748 34.48 -3.50 -6.89
C LEU A 748 34.17 -4.55 -5.82
N TRP A 749 32.96 -4.53 -5.28
CA TRP A 749 32.49 -5.51 -4.30
C TRP A 749 32.14 -6.83 -4.98
N PRO A 750 32.88 -7.92 -4.73
CA PRO A 750 32.60 -9.22 -5.32
C PRO A 750 31.49 -9.90 -4.51
N ASP A 751 30.22 -9.61 -4.83
CA ASP A 751 29.10 -10.28 -4.17
C ASP A 751 29.14 -11.79 -4.41
N THR A 752 28.47 -12.52 -3.52
CA THR A 752 28.55 -13.98 -3.47
C THR A 752 28.08 -14.64 -4.77
N PHE A 753 27.05 -14.10 -5.43
CA PHE A 753 26.46 -14.71 -6.62
C PHE A 753 27.31 -14.45 -7.85
N ASN A 754 27.74 -13.21 -8.07
CA ASN A 754 28.63 -12.87 -9.18
C ASN A 754 30.01 -13.50 -8.98
N ASN A 755 30.48 -13.71 -7.75
CA ASN A 755 31.78 -14.36 -7.55
C ASN A 755 31.78 -15.86 -7.91
N TYR A 756 30.72 -16.60 -7.58
CA TYR A 756 30.70 -18.07 -7.69
C TYR A 756 29.81 -18.62 -8.81
N PHE A 757 28.79 -17.90 -9.26
CA PHE A 757 27.88 -18.34 -10.33
C PHE A 757 28.09 -17.59 -11.64
N HIS A 758 28.10 -16.26 -11.60
CA HIS A 758 28.13 -15.40 -12.80
C HIS A 758 29.34 -14.43 -12.78
N PRO A 759 30.59 -14.95 -12.78
CA PRO A 759 31.80 -14.11 -12.78
C PRO A 759 31.92 -13.23 -14.01
N ASP A 760 31.29 -13.60 -15.12
CA ASP A 760 31.21 -12.83 -16.36
C ASP A 760 30.58 -11.44 -16.14
N ILE A 761 29.61 -11.30 -15.24
CA ILE A 761 29.02 -10.00 -14.88
C ILE A 761 30.06 -9.09 -14.21
N ALA A 762 30.82 -9.63 -13.25
CA ALA A 762 31.85 -8.88 -12.54
C ALA A 762 33.06 -8.57 -13.44
N GLN A 763 33.41 -9.47 -14.36
CA GLN A 763 34.43 -9.23 -15.39
C GLN A 763 34.03 -8.09 -16.33
N ALA A 764 32.77 -8.07 -16.78
CA ALA A 764 32.24 -6.97 -17.57
C ALA A 764 32.30 -5.63 -16.82
N ALA A 765 31.97 -5.63 -15.52
CA ALA A 765 32.07 -4.42 -14.69
C ALA A 765 33.52 -3.93 -14.55
N VAL A 766 34.49 -4.84 -14.41
CA VAL A 766 35.91 -4.49 -14.41
C VAL A 766 36.30 -3.80 -15.72
N ALA A 767 35.97 -4.40 -16.87
CA ALA A 767 36.28 -3.83 -18.18
C ALA A 767 35.66 -2.44 -18.38
N VAL A 768 34.42 -2.23 -17.92
CA VAL A 768 33.75 -0.93 -17.97
C VAL A 768 34.44 0.10 -17.08
N LEU A 769 34.82 -0.26 -15.86
CA LEU A 769 35.52 0.64 -14.94
C LEU A 769 36.94 0.98 -15.43
N ASP A 770 37.64 0.03 -16.03
CA ASP A 770 38.93 0.26 -16.67
C ASP A 770 38.80 1.24 -17.84
N ALA A 771 37.79 1.04 -18.71
CA ALA A 771 37.49 1.93 -19.82
C ALA A 771 37.05 3.32 -19.36
N ALA A 772 36.43 3.42 -18.19
CA ALA A 772 36.10 4.69 -17.54
C ALA A 772 37.30 5.35 -16.83
N GLY A 773 38.49 4.73 -16.86
CA GLY A 773 39.73 5.32 -16.36
C GLY A 773 40.00 5.12 -14.87
N PHE A 774 39.43 4.07 -14.24
CA PHE A 774 39.64 3.76 -12.83
C PHE A 774 40.55 2.53 -12.62
N ASP A 775 41.30 2.51 -11.52
CA ASP A 775 42.03 1.33 -11.05
C ASP A 775 41.11 0.50 -10.15
N VAL A 776 40.71 -0.68 -10.63
CA VAL A 776 39.80 -1.56 -9.91
C VAL A 776 40.57 -2.36 -8.87
N ALA A 777 40.12 -2.30 -7.62
CA ALA A 777 40.58 -3.12 -6.52
C ALA A 777 39.45 -3.99 -5.97
N LEU A 778 39.80 -5.09 -5.28
CA LEU A 778 38.87 -5.92 -4.52
C LEU A 778 39.23 -5.88 -3.03
N PRO A 779 38.26 -6.09 -2.12
CA PRO A 779 38.58 -6.32 -0.71
C PRO A 779 39.55 -7.48 -0.57
N GLN A 780 40.62 -7.34 0.22
CA GLN A 780 41.65 -8.39 0.35
C GLN A 780 41.09 -9.70 0.90
N GLN A 781 40.16 -9.60 1.85
CA GLN A 781 39.47 -10.73 2.44
C GLN A 781 38.26 -11.17 1.59
N ASN A 782 37.89 -12.45 1.69
CA ASN A 782 36.68 -13.00 1.07
C ASN A 782 35.47 -12.73 1.99
N LEU A 783 34.78 -11.61 1.74
CA LEU A 783 33.70 -11.08 2.56
C LEU A 783 32.32 -11.31 1.92
N CYS A 784 31.25 -11.25 2.71
CA CYS A 784 29.87 -11.34 2.23
C CYS A 784 29.02 -10.27 2.93
N CYS A 785 28.12 -9.62 2.19
CA CYS A 785 27.21 -8.62 2.73
C CYS A 785 26.20 -9.23 3.72
N GLY A 786 26.00 -10.56 3.71
CA GLY A 786 25.13 -11.26 4.65
C GLY A 786 23.64 -11.11 4.38
N ARG A 787 23.22 -10.54 3.23
CA ARG A 787 21.80 -10.27 2.92
C ARG A 787 20.83 -11.44 3.21
N PRO A 788 21.13 -12.71 2.88
CA PRO A 788 20.23 -13.83 3.19
C PRO A 788 20.00 -14.07 4.69
N LEU A 789 20.89 -13.62 5.58
CA LEU A 789 20.77 -13.81 7.03
C LEU A 789 19.55 -13.07 7.61
N TYR A 790 19.20 -11.92 7.04
CA TYR A 790 18.07 -11.10 7.47
C TYR A 790 16.73 -11.79 7.21
N ASP A 791 16.61 -12.54 6.10
CA ASP A 791 15.36 -13.25 5.74
C ASP A 791 14.98 -14.32 6.77
N PHE A 792 15.96 -14.80 7.55
CA PHE A 792 15.80 -15.81 8.60
C PHE A 792 16.09 -15.28 10.02
N GLY A 793 16.19 -13.95 10.19
CA GLY A 793 16.47 -13.32 11.48
C GLY A 793 17.76 -13.80 12.15
N MET A 794 18.84 -14.03 11.40
CA MET A 794 20.16 -14.39 11.95
C MET A 794 20.99 -13.14 12.24
N LEU A 795 20.45 -12.22 13.05
CA LEU A 795 20.96 -10.85 13.18
C LEU A 795 22.34 -10.75 13.85
N ASP A 796 22.64 -11.58 14.85
CA ASP A 796 23.99 -11.64 15.46
C ASP A 796 25.09 -11.97 14.44
N ARG A 797 24.76 -12.82 13.46
CA ARG A 797 25.72 -13.17 12.41
C ARG A 797 25.82 -12.07 11.38
N ALA A 798 24.69 -11.43 11.03
CA ALA A 798 24.68 -10.29 10.14
C ALA A 798 25.57 -9.16 10.70
N GLU A 799 25.37 -8.78 11.96
CA GLU A 799 26.18 -7.76 12.63
C GLU A 799 27.67 -8.12 12.65
N ARG A 800 28.02 -9.37 12.96
CA ARG A 800 29.42 -9.84 12.89
C ARG A 800 30.02 -9.70 11.50
N TYR A 801 29.27 -10.02 10.44
CA TYR A 801 29.74 -9.81 9.07
C TYR A 801 29.97 -8.33 8.79
N LEU A 802 29.06 -7.45 9.21
CA LEU A 802 29.23 -6.00 9.04
C LEU A 802 30.48 -5.49 9.74
N ARG A 803 30.73 -5.89 11.00
CA ARG A 803 31.94 -5.51 11.75
C ARG A 803 33.22 -6.02 11.08
N GLN A 804 33.21 -7.22 10.51
CA GLN A 804 34.33 -7.73 9.73
C GLN A 804 34.59 -6.93 8.46
N ILE A 805 33.53 -6.47 7.78
CA ILE A 805 33.65 -5.63 6.60
C ILE A 805 34.25 -4.28 6.96
N LEU A 806 33.75 -3.62 8.00
CA LEU A 806 34.29 -2.34 8.47
C LEU A 806 35.77 -2.47 8.86
N ALA A 807 36.14 -3.55 9.55
CA ALA A 807 37.54 -3.81 9.90
C ALA A 807 38.42 -4.05 8.65
N ALA A 808 37.93 -4.81 7.67
CA ALA A 808 38.69 -5.16 6.47
C ALA A 808 38.81 -4.01 5.46
N LEU A 809 37.88 -3.04 5.48
CA LEU A 809 37.85 -1.89 4.58
C LEU A 809 38.25 -0.57 5.28
N ARG A 810 38.69 -0.60 6.53
CA ARG A 810 38.94 0.60 7.35
C ARG A 810 39.76 1.67 6.62
N ASP A 811 40.90 1.29 6.05
CA ASP A 811 41.80 2.24 5.39
C ASP A 811 41.16 2.85 4.13
N ASP A 812 40.42 2.03 3.38
CA ASP A 812 39.70 2.46 2.18
C ASP A 812 38.51 3.37 2.51
N ILE A 813 37.80 3.07 3.59
CA ILE A 813 36.71 3.90 4.12
C ILE A 813 37.25 5.26 4.55
N ALA A 814 38.37 5.27 5.28
CA ALA A 814 39.03 6.49 5.73
C ALA A 814 39.53 7.34 4.55
N ALA A 815 40.03 6.69 3.49
CA ALA A 815 40.51 7.34 2.27
C ALA A 815 39.38 7.81 1.33
N GLY A 816 38.11 7.52 1.64
CA GLY A 816 36.99 7.97 0.81
C GLY A 816 36.79 7.14 -0.47
N VAL A 817 37.35 5.94 -0.56
CA VAL A 817 37.36 5.14 -1.78
C VAL A 817 35.93 4.65 -2.10
N PRO A 818 35.40 4.92 -3.30
CA PRO A 818 34.08 4.42 -3.70
C PRO A 818 34.02 2.89 -3.74
N VAL A 819 32.92 2.32 -3.25
CA VAL A 819 32.63 0.87 -3.29
C VAL A 819 31.49 0.62 -4.27
N ILE A 820 31.80 0.02 -5.41
CA ILE A 820 30.85 -0.31 -6.48
C ILE A 820 30.26 -1.69 -6.20
N VAL A 821 28.94 -1.77 -6.12
CA VAL A 821 28.21 -3.02 -5.90
C VAL A 821 27.33 -3.29 -7.11
N LEU A 822 27.38 -4.53 -7.62
CA LEU A 822 26.57 -4.96 -8.77
C LEU A 822 25.22 -5.52 -8.35
N GLU A 823 25.18 -6.23 -7.22
CA GLU A 823 23.96 -6.81 -6.67
C GLU A 823 23.19 -5.78 -5.81
N PRO A 824 22.01 -5.29 -6.25
CA PRO A 824 21.32 -4.22 -5.52
C PRO A 824 20.85 -4.65 -4.14
N SER A 825 20.58 -5.94 -3.91
CA SER A 825 20.24 -6.44 -2.57
C SER A 825 21.42 -6.39 -1.59
N CYS A 826 22.67 -6.55 -2.05
CA CYS A 826 23.86 -6.30 -1.20
C CYS A 826 24.08 -4.81 -0.97
N ALA A 827 23.86 -3.96 -1.98
CA ALA A 827 23.97 -2.51 -1.81
C ALA A 827 23.00 -1.99 -0.73
N ALA A 828 21.78 -2.52 -0.70
CA ALA A 828 20.79 -2.20 0.33
C ALA A 828 21.24 -2.57 1.75
N VAL A 829 22.06 -3.61 1.94
CA VAL A 829 22.61 -3.91 3.27
C VAL A 829 23.51 -2.77 3.75
N PHE A 830 24.40 -2.28 2.89
CA PHE A 830 25.31 -1.19 3.25
C PHE A 830 24.58 0.15 3.41
N ARG A 831 23.61 0.42 2.53
CA ARG A 831 22.90 1.70 2.48
C ARG A 831 21.82 1.85 3.54
N ASP A 832 21.20 0.73 3.94
CA ASP A 832 20.02 0.74 4.79
C ASP A 832 20.18 -0.11 6.06
N GLU A 833 20.48 -1.40 5.95
CA GLU A 833 20.52 -2.29 7.13
C GLU A 833 21.67 -1.95 8.09
N MET A 834 22.84 -1.63 7.55
CA MET A 834 24.05 -1.34 8.33
C MET A 834 23.87 -0.10 9.22
N PRO A 835 23.39 1.06 8.72
CA PRO A 835 23.06 2.20 9.57
C PRO A 835 21.98 1.92 10.63
N ASN A 836 21.08 0.95 10.41
CA ASN A 836 20.06 0.57 11.39
C ASN A 836 20.59 -0.37 12.48
N LEU A 837 21.60 -1.20 12.19
CA LEU A 837 22.28 -2.06 13.17
C LEU A 837 23.42 -1.35 13.91
N LEU A 838 24.14 -0.46 13.22
CA LEU A 838 25.33 0.23 13.72
C LEU A 838 25.17 1.76 13.60
N PRO A 839 24.10 2.36 14.16
CA PRO A 839 23.78 3.78 13.92
C PRO A 839 24.85 4.74 14.45
N ASN A 840 25.64 4.34 15.44
CA ASN A 840 26.65 5.16 16.10
C ASN A 840 28.08 4.90 15.57
N ASP A 841 28.23 4.06 14.54
CA ASP A 841 29.52 3.76 13.93
C ASP A 841 29.78 4.70 12.73
N GLU A 842 30.79 5.55 12.83
CA GLU A 842 31.13 6.53 11.79
C GLU A 842 31.64 5.88 10.50
N ASP A 843 32.35 4.76 10.59
CA ASP A 843 32.81 4.02 9.41
C ASP A 843 31.63 3.36 8.70
N ALA A 844 30.62 2.87 9.45
CA ALA A 844 29.37 2.38 8.87
C ALA A 844 28.63 3.48 8.08
N ARG A 845 28.53 4.69 8.65
CA ARG A 845 27.93 5.86 7.97
C ARG A 845 28.72 6.27 6.72
N ARG A 846 30.05 6.25 6.79
CA ARG A 846 30.94 6.56 5.66
C ARG A 846 30.81 5.52 4.54
N LEU A 847 30.89 4.23 4.88
CA LEU A 847 30.75 3.14 3.92
C LEU A 847 29.37 3.14 3.25
N SER A 848 28.31 3.43 4.00
CA SER A 848 26.97 3.65 3.43
C SER A 848 27.00 4.74 2.35
N ARG A 849 27.61 5.90 2.62
CA ARG A 849 27.74 6.99 1.62
C ARG A 849 28.65 6.64 0.43
N GLN A 850 29.66 5.81 0.64
CA GLN A 850 30.63 5.39 -0.38
C GLN A 850 30.14 4.21 -1.25
N THR A 851 29.09 3.51 -0.82
CA THR A 851 28.51 2.39 -1.57
C THR A 851 27.60 2.90 -2.68
N LEU A 852 27.94 2.57 -3.93
CA LEU A 852 27.23 3.02 -5.12
C LEU A 852 26.92 1.82 -6.02
N LEU A 853 25.78 1.85 -6.71
CA LEU A 853 25.56 0.93 -7.84
C LEU A 853 26.40 1.36 -9.04
N LEU A 854 26.65 0.46 -10.00
CA LEU A 854 27.47 0.77 -11.17
C LEU A 854 26.96 2.00 -11.95
N GLY A 855 25.67 2.05 -12.30
CA GLY A 855 25.09 3.19 -13.01
C GLY A 855 25.19 4.49 -12.20
N GLU A 856 24.94 4.42 -10.89
CA GLU A 856 25.08 5.56 -9.99
C GLU A 856 26.53 6.09 -9.95
N PHE A 857 27.50 5.20 -9.85
CA PHE A 857 28.92 5.54 -9.87
C PHE A 857 29.32 6.22 -11.19
N LEU A 858 28.90 5.65 -12.34
CA LEU A 858 29.23 6.21 -13.64
C LEU A 858 28.65 7.63 -13.83
N GLU A 859 27.41 7.85 -13.43
CA GLU A 859 26.77 9.17 -13.50
C GLU A 859 27.41 10.19 -12.54
N GLN A 860 27.72 9.79 -11.30
CA GLN A 860 28.15 10.74 -10.26
C GLN A 860 29.67 10.94 -10.14
N ARG A 861 30.47 9.99 -10.60
CA ARG A 861 31.93 9.97 -10.39
C ARG A 861 32.73 9.78 -11.67
N ALA A 862 32.10 9.38 -12.77
CA ALA A 862 32.73 9.26 -14.08
C ALA A 862 32.00 10.09 -15.16
N PRO A 863 31.72 11.40 -14.95
CA PRO A 863 30.92 12.19 -15.90
C PRO A 863 31.55 12.32 -17.30
N GLN A 864 32.87 12.13 -17.40
CA GLN A 864 33.62 12.14 -18.66
C GLN A 864 33.47 10.84 -19.45
N PHE A 865 33.00 9.75 -18.83
CA PHE A 865 32.82 8.47 -19.50
C PHE A 865 31.60 8.51 -20.42
N GLN A 866 31.86 8.45 -21.73
CA GLN A 866 30.82 8.36 -22.76
C GLN A 866 30.82 6.95 -23.32
N PRO A 867 29.86 6.09 -22.93
CA PRO A 867 29.84 4.72 -23.42
C PRO A 867 29.50 4.71 -24.93
N PRO A 868 30.07 3.77 -25.72
CA PRO A 868 29.75 3.65 -27.15
C PRO A 868 28.27 3.44 -27.42
N LYS A 869 27.78 3.84 -28.59
CA LYS A 869 26.37 3.63 -28.98
C LYS A 869 26.12 2.16 -29.31
N LEU A 870 25.02 1.62 -28.79
CA LEU A 870 24.54 0.25 -29.06
C LEU A 870 23.25 0.23 -29.89
N ASN A 871 22.41 1.26 -29.79
CA ASN A 871 21.18 1.47 -30.60
C ASN A 871 20.30 0.22 -30.75
N ARG A 872 19.62 -0.20 -29.68
CA ARG A 872 18.68 -1.33 -29.65
C ARG A 872 17.46 -1.00 -28.78
N LYS A 873 16.38 -1.76 -28.96
CA LYS A 873 15.28 -1.81 -27.98
C LYS A 873 15.74 -2.52 -26.72
N ALA A 874 15.30 -2.04 -25.57
CA ALA A 874 15.61 -2.62 -24.26
C ALA A 874 14.37 -2.64 -23.36
N LEU A 875 14.02 -3.81 -22.85
CA LEU A 875 13.04 -4.00 -21.81
C LEU A 875 13.75 -4.02 -20.45
N VAL A 876 13.44 -3.05 -19.58
CA VAL A 876 14.18 -2.81 -18.33
C VAL A 876 13.33 -3.13 -17.10
N HIS A 877 13.78 -4.09 -16.29
CA HIS A 877 13.21 -4.40 -14.98
C HIS A 877 14.10 -3.84 -13.86
N GLY A 878 13.65 -2.76 -13.22
CA GLY A 878 14.32 -2.23 -12.03
C GLY A 878 14.16 -3.16 -10.82
N HIS A 879 15.26 -3.45 -10.13
CA HIS A 879 15.29 -4.35 -8.98
C HIS A 879 14.53 -3.77 -7.77
N CYS A 880 13.83 -4.62 -7.01
CA CYS A 880 12.97 -4.15 -5.90
C CYS A 880 13.71 -3.33 -4.83
N HIS A 881 14.90 -3.75 -4.40
CA HIS A 881 15.71 -2.97 -3.46
C HIS A 881 16.26 -1.67 -4.09
N GLN A 882 16.48 -1.66 -5.41
CA GLN A 882 16.92 -0.45 -6.11
C GLN A 882 15.79 0.59 -6.19
N LYS A 883 14.55 0.13 -6.44
CA LYS A 883 13.34 0.97 -6.41
C LYS A 883 13.00 1.46 -5.00
N ALA A 884 13.29 0.67 -3.97
CA ALA A 884 12.83 0.93 -2.61
C ALA A 884 13.76 1.80 -1.75
N VAL A 885 15.08 1.56 -1.80
CA VAL A 885 16.07 2.25 -0.93
C VAL A 885 17.18 2.95 -1.70
N LEU A 886 17.19 2.86 -3.03
CA LEU A 886 18.14 3.52 -3.93
C LEU A 886 17.32 4.26 -5.02
N THR A 887 17.85 4.37 -6.24
CA THR A 887 17.12 4.85 -7.41
C THR A 887 17.46 4.04 -8.67
N THR A 888 16.49 3.90 -9.57
CA THR A 888 16.69 3.38 -10.92
C THR A 888 17.06 4.46 -11.94
N ASP A 889 16.94 5.74 -11.59
CA ASP A 889 17.06 6.85 -12.54
C ASP A 889 18.45 6.95 -13.14
N ASN A 890 19.50 6.76 -12.33
CA ASN A 890 20.89 6.79 -12.79
C ASN A 890 21.16 5.68 -13.82
N GLU A 891 20.61 4.49 -13.57
CA GLU A 891 20.74 3.37 -14.50
C GLU A 891 20.00 3.64 -15.82
N ILE A 892 18.77 4.14 -15.75
CA ILE A 892 17.99 4.51 -16.94
C ILE A 892 18.71 5.62 -17.72
N SER A 893 19.29 6.60 -17.03
CA SER A 893 20.13 7.65 -17.64
C SER A 893 21.32 7.05 -18.39
N THR A 894 22.07 6.15 -17.74
CA THR A 894 23.19 5.45 -18.37
C THR A 894 22.77 4.63 -19.58
N LEU A 895 21.64 3.92 -19.52
CA LEU A 895 21.09 3.16 -20.65
C LEU A 895 20.68 4.08 -21.82
N LYS A 896 20.10 5.24 -21.54
CA LYS A 896 19.79 6.25 -22.57
C LYS A 896 21.06 6.80 -23.24
N LYS A 897 22.17 6.96 -22.51
CA LYS A 897 23.46 7.38 -23.09
C LYS A 897 23.99 6.39 -24.13
N LEU A 898 23.70 5.10 -24.01
CA LEU A 898 23.99 4.07 -25.01
C LEU A 898 23.14 4.18 -26.30
N GLY A 899 22.14 5.07 -26.33
CA GLY A 899 21.19 5.18 -27.45
C GLY A 899 20.12 4.10 -27.46
N LEU A 900 19.83 3.47 -26.30
CA LEU A 900 18.81 2.44 -26.20
C LEU A 900 17.40 3.04 -26.12
N ASP A 901 16.48 2.43 -26.87
CA ASP A 901 15.03 2.66 -26.74
C ASP A 901 14.50 1.83 -25.58
N CYS A 902 14.39 2.46 -24.40
CA CYS A 902 14.14 1.78 -23.13
C CYS A 902 12.66 1.80 -22.74
N GLU A 903 12.06 0.62 -22.64
CA GLU A 903 10.77 0.40 -21.99
C GLU A 903 11.01 -0.04 -20.54
N VAL A 904 10.64 0.82 -19.58
CA VAL A 904 10.81 0.53 -18.15
C VAL A 904 9.53 -0.07 -17.58
N LEU A 905 9.62 -1.32 -17.11
CA LEU A 905 8.44 -2.05 -16.63
C LEU A 905 8.01 -1.62 -15.22
N GLU A 906 6.73 -1.28 -15.07
CA GLU A 906 6.05 -1.10 -13.78
C GLU A 906 5.68 -2.45 -13.11
N SER A 907 6.61 -3.41 -13.15
CA SER A 907 6.39 -4.80 -12.72
C SER A 907 6.49 -5.04 -11.21
N GLY A 908 6.79 -4.03 -10.41
CA GLY A 908 7.07 -4.18 -8.98
C GLY A 908 8.26 -5.12 -8.72
N CYS A 909 8.04 -6.18 -7.93
CA CYS A 909 9.02 -7.22 -7.64
C CYS A 909 8.90 -8.39 -8.64
N CYS A 910 10.03 -8.96 -9.07
CA CYS A 910 10.05 -10.16 -9.92
C CYS A 910 9.41 -11.41 -9.29
N GLY A 911 9.18 -11.42 -7.97
CA GLY A 911 8.62 -12.53 -7.21
C GLY A 911 9.65 -13.49 -6.62
N MET A 912 10.92 -13.48 -7.07
CA MET A 912 11.96 -14.36 -6.52
C MET A 912 12.52 -13.87 -5.18
N ALA A 913 12.84 -12.58 -5.08
CA ALA A 913 13.32 -11.90 -3.86
C ALA A 913 14.24 -12.72 -2.94
N GLY A 914 15.43 -13.08 -3.44
CA GLY A 914 16.42 -13.82 -2.67
C GLY A 914 16.03 -15.27 -2.47
N SER A 915 16.03 -15.71 -1.20
CA SER A 915 15.69 -17.10 -0.83
C SER A 915 14.21 -17.42 -1.00
N PHE A 916 13.34 -16.41 -0.98
CA PHE A 916 11.88 -16.55 -0.98
C PHE A 916 11.37 -17.47 -2.10
N GLY A 917 11.72 -17.17 -3.35
CA GLY A 917 11.22 -17.93 -4.50
C GLY A 917 11.80 -19.34 -4.63
N PHE A 918 12.86 -19.66 -3.87
CA PHE A 918 13.43 -21.00 -3.80
C PHE A 918 12.76 -21.90 -2.77
N GLU A 919 12.01 -21.35 -1.81
CA GLU A 919 11.32 -22.15 -0.79
C GLU A 919 10.09 -22.85 -1.39
N LYS A 920 9.89 -24.12 -1.04
CA LYS A 920 8.82 -24.96 -1.59
C LYS A 920 7.44 -24.35 -1.37
N GLU A 921 7.19 -23.83 -0.18
CA GLU A 921 5.88 -23.30 0.25
C GLU A 921 5.55 -21.94 -0.38
N LYS A 922 6.53 -21.30 -1.03
CA LYS A 922 6.43 -19.92 -1.56
C LYS A 922 6.51 -19.88 -3.08
N TYR A 923 6.73 -21.02 -3.73
CA TYR A 923 6.92 -21.12 -5.17
C TYR A 923 5.74 -20.53 -5.96
N ASP A 924 4.51 -20.90 -5.64
CA ASP A 924 3.34 -20.45 -6.40
C ASP A 924 3.12 -18.93 -6.29
N VAL A 925 3.31 -18.38 -5.08
CA VAL A 925 3.26 -16.92 -4.86
C VAL A 925 4.38 -16.21 -5.61
N SER A 926 5.59 -16.79 -5.62
CA SER A 926 6.74 -16.28 -6.35
C SER A 926 6.49 -16.22 -7.86
N VAL A 927 5.94 -17.29 -8.45
CA VAL A 927 5.57 -17.34 -9.86
C VAL A 927 4.45 -16.33 -10.15
N ALA A 928 3.38 -16.34 -9.36
CA ALA A 928 2.25 -15.42 -9.54
C ALA A 928 2.69 -13.95 -9.51
N CYS A 929 3.66 -13.58 -8.66
CA CYS A 929 4.23 -12.23 -8.66
C CYS A 929 4.93 -11.90 -9.99
N GLY A 930 5.70 -12.83 -10.55
CA GLY A 930 6.36 -12.65 -11.85
C GLY A 930 5.37 -12.57 -13.02
N GLU A 931 4.28 -13.35 -12.97
CA GLU A 931 3.26 -13.43 -14.02
C GLU A 931 2.37 -12.18 -14.11
N ARG A 932 2.44 -11.25 -13.16
CA ARG A 932 1.64 -10.02 -13.21
C ARG A 932 2.02 -9.10 -14.38
N VAL A 933 3.32 -8.91 -14.60
CA VAL A 933 3.84 -7.95 -15.60
C VAL A 933 5.16 -8.44 -16.21
N LEU A 934 6.13 -8.82 -15.38
CA LEU A 934 7.51 -9.09 -15.85
C LEU A 934 7.59 -10.27 -16.82
N LEU A 935 7.07 -11.44 -16.43
CA LEU A 935 7.19 -12.65 -17.25
C LEU A 935 6.39 -12.56 -18.55
N PRO A 936 5.15 -12.03 -18.59
CA PRO A 936 4.44 -11.77 -19.84
C PRO A 936 5.21 -10.84 -20.78
N ALA A 937 5.68 -9.68 -20.28
CA ALA A 937 6.41 -8.72 -21.09
C ALA A 937 7.71 -9.31 -21.70
N VAL A 938 8.41 -10.17 -20.95
CA VAL A 938 9.60 -10.85 -21.47
C VAL A 938 9.26 -11.89 -22.55
N ARG A 939 8.15 -12.62 -22.42
CA ARG A 939 7.69 -13.59 -23.43
C ARG A 939 7.23 -12.92 -24.71
N GLU A 940 6.64 -11.74 -24.60
CA GLU A 940 6.13 -10.94 -25.74
C GLU A 940 7.22 -10.13 -26.44
N ALA A 941 8.35 -9.89 -25.78
CA ALA A 941 9.44 -9.09 -26.34
C ALA A 941 10.10 -9.75 -27.56
N ASP A 942 10.33 -8.97 -28.61
CA ASP A 942 11.05 -9.38 -29.81
C ASP A 942 12.40 -10.06 -29.48
N ALA A 943 12.80 -11.04 -30.29
CA ALA A 943 14.05 -11.79 -30.12
C ALA A 943 15.31 -10.88 -30.09
N LYS A 944 15.25 -9.71 -30.71
CA LYS A 944 16.36 -8.72 -30.77
C LYS A 944 16.37 -7.75 -29.59
N THR A 945 15.29 -7.67 -28.82
CA THR A 945 15.17 -6.76 -27.67
C THR A 945 16.06 -7.24 -26.54
N LEU A 946 16.84 -6.32 -25.96
CA LEU A 946 17.63 -6.58 -24.76
C LEU A 946 16.70 -6.72 -23.56
N ILE A 947 16.83 -7.78 -22.78
CA ILE A 947 16.15 -7.91 -21.50
C ILE A 947 17.15 -7.52 -20.43
N ILE A 948 16.90 -6.44 -19.68
CA ILE A 948 17.83 -5.90 -18.69
C ILE A 948 17.21 -6.05 -17.31
N ALA A 949 17.90 -6.79 -16.43
CA ALA A 949 17.51 -6.92 -15.04
C ALA A 949 18.76 -7.06 -14.19
N ASN A 950 18.93 -6.12 -13.25
CA ASN A 950 19.96 -6.21 -12.24
C ASN A 950 19.52 -7.11 -11.09
N GLY A 951 20.49 -7.78 -10.49
CA GLY A 951 20.29 -8.67 -9.36
C GLY A 951 20.06 -10.14 -9.77
N PHE A 952 20.75 -11.02 -9.07
CA PHE A 952 20.75 -12.47 -9.29
C PHE A 952 19.34 -13.06 -9.28
N SER A 953 18.51 -12.69 -8.29
CA SER A 953 17.16 -13.25 -8.15
C SER A 953 16.23 -12.91 -9.32
N CYS A 954 16.33 -11.69 -9.86
CA CYS A 954 15.52 -11.29 -11.01
C CYS A 954 15.94 -12.05 -12.28
N GLN A 955 17.25 -12.21 -12.49
CA GLN A 955 17.78 -12.97 -13.62
C GLN A 955 17.40 -14.46 -13.55
N GLU A 956 17.50 -15.07 -12.37
CA GLU A 956 17.08 -16.46 -12.17
C GLU A 956 15.57 -16.65 -12.35
N GLN A 957 14.74 -15.69 -11.95
CA GLN A 957 13.29 -15.76 -12.19
C GLN A 957 12.98 -15.80 -13.69
N ILE A 958 13.60 -14.90 -14.46
CA ILE A 958 13.40 -14.80 -15.90
C ILE A 958 13.94 -16.07 -16.59
N ALA A 959 15.17 -16.47 -16.27
CA ALA A 959 15.83 -17.61 -16.91
C ALA A 959 15.15 -18.96 -16.61
N GLN A 960 14.47 -19.11 -15.48
CA GLN A 960 13.80 -20.37 -15.10
C GLN A 960 12.34 -20.45 -15.56
N LEU A 961 11.70 -19.33 -15.93
CA LEU A 961 10.27 -19.27 -16.28
C LEU A 961 9.99 -18.73 -17.70
N THR A 962 11.04 -18.43 -18.45
CA THR A 962 11.00 -17.99 -19.86
C THR A 962 12.14 -18.63 -20.65
N GLU A 963 12.10 -18.51 -21.98
CA GLU A 963 13.19 -18.94 -22.87
C GLU A 963 14.31 -17.89 -22.99
N ARG A 964 14.13 -16.71 -22.39
CA ARG A 964 15.05 -15.57 -22.46
C ARG A 964 15.93 -15.50 -21.23
N ARG A 965 17.04 -14.76 -21.34
CA ARG A 965 17.87 -14.40 -20.17
C ARG A 965 18.06 -12.90 -20.10
N ALA A 966 18.01 -12.39 -18.89
CA ALA A 966 18.28 -10.99 -18.63
C ALA A 966 19.79 -10.74 -18.50
N LEU A 967 20.22 -9.59 -19.02
CA LEU A 967 21.58 -9.07 -18.89
C LEU A 967 21.66 -8.07 -17.74
N HIS A 968 22.81 -8.04 -17.08
CA HIS A 968 23.17 -6.99 -16.13
C HIS A 968 23.61 -5.72 -16.87
N LEU A 969 23.43 -4.54 -16.28
CA LEU A 969 23.90 -3.26 -16.83
C LEU A 969 25.38 -3.31 -17.27
N ALA A 970 26.24 -3.92 -16.46
CA ALA A 970 27.66 -4.10 -16.75
C ALA A 970 27.90 -4.87 -18.06
N GLN A 971 27.14 -5.94 -18.31
CA GLN A 971 27.23 -6.72 -19.54
C GLN A 971 26.74 -5.93 -20.76
N VAL A 972 25.69 -5.13 -20.60
CA VAL A 972 25.18 -4.26 -21.69
C VAL A 972 26.20 -3.19 -22.06
N LEU A 973 26.83 -2.55 -21.07
CA LEU A 973 27.92 -1.59 -21.29
C LEU A 973 29.14 -2.27 -21.94
N TYR A 974 29.49 -3.48 -21.49
CA TYR A 974 30.58 -4.26 -22.07
C TYR A 974 30.30 -4.65 -23.53
N LEU A 975 29.07 -5.04 -23.86
CA LEU A 975 28.66 -5.31 -25.26
C LEU A 975 28.88 -4.10 -26.16
N ALA A 976 28.57 -2.89 -25.67
CA ALA A 976 28.82 -1.67 -26.43
C ALA A 976 30.32 -1.41 -26.65
N LEU A 977 31.16 -1.69 -25.64
CA LEU A 977 32.61 -1.61 -25.75
C LEU A 977 33.17 -2.67 -26.74
N ASP A 978 32.70 -3.92 -26.67
CA ASP A 978 33.18 -4.99 -27.55
C ASP A 978 32.72 -4.80 -29.01
N GLN A 979 31.49 -4.34 -29.27
CA GLN A 979 31.02 -4.09 -30.65
C GLN A 979 31.76 -2.93 -31.34
N SER A 980 32.29 -1.97 -30.56
CA SER A 980 33.17 -0.93 -31.09
C SER A 980 34.52 -1.46 -31.62
N SER A 981 34.86 -2.73 -31.32
CA SER A 981 36.09 -3.39 -31.79
C SER A 981 35.94 -4.20 -33.09
N GLY A 982 34.78 -4.10 -33.78
CA GLY A 982 34.63 -4.51 -35.19
C GLY A 982 34.10 -5.92 -35.47
N LYS A 983 33.49 -6.62 -34.50
CA LYS A 983 32.79 -7.89 -34.75
C LYS A 983 31.35 -7.65 -35.21
N GLU A 984 30.95 -8.21 -36.36
CA GLU A 984 29.54 -8.21 -36.79
C GLU A 984 28.70 -9.16 -35.92
N PRO A 985 27.53 -8.71 -35.41
CA PRO A 985 26.65 -9.55 -34.61
C PRO A 985 25.91 -10.58 -35.48
N ASP A 986 25.76 -11.80 -34.97
CA ASP A 986 24.95 -12.86 -35.60
C ASP A 986 23.46 -12.51 -35.45
N ARG A 987 22.85 -12.09 -36.57
CA ARG A 987 21.50 -11.52 -36.60
C ARG A 987 20.38 -12.53 -36.31
N HIS A 988 20.69 -13.81 -36.12
CA HIS A 988 19.73 -14.90 -35.95
C HIS A 988 19.67 -15.50 -34.53
N ARG A 989 20.37 -14.91 -33.54
CA ARG A 989 20.46 -15.44 -32.17
C ARG A 989 20.06 -14.40 -31.12
N TYR A 990 19.55 -14.84 -29.97
CA TYR A 990 19.23 -13.92 -28.86
C TYR A 990 20.49 -13.18 -28.38
N PRO A 991 20.45 -11.86 -28.11
CA PRO A 991 21.61 -11.05 -27.71
C PRO A 991 22.38 -11.62 -26.52
N GLU A 992 21.67 -12.20 -25.54
CA GLU A 992 22.26 -12.83 -24.37
C GLU A 992 23.16 -14.03 -24.69
N THR A 993 22.96 -14.69 -25.84
CA THR A 993 23.70 -15.90 -26.21
C THR A 993 25.15 -15.60 -26.60
N GLU A 994 25.42 -14.38 -27.10
CA GLU A 994 26.76 -13.91 -27.46
C GLU A 994 27.69 -13.90 -26.23
N LEU A 995 27.15 -13.52 -25.06
CA LEU A 995 27.92 -13.46 -23.81
C LEU A 995 27.89 -14.78 -23.03
N LEU A 996 26.72 -15.44 -22.98
CA LEU A 996 26.49 -16.56 -22.06
C LEU A 996 26.93 -17.92 -22.61
N GLY A 997 27.09 -18.07 -23.93
CA GLY A 997 27.41 -19.36 -24.56
C GLY A 997 28.75 -19.97 -24.12
N THR A 998 29.76 -19.13 -23.88
CA THR A 998 31.09 -19.57 -23.44
C THR A 998 31.03 -20.23 -22.06
N ARG A 999 30.33 -19.60 -21.11
CA ARG A 999 30.19 -20.09 -19.73
C ARG A 999 29.51 -21.46 -19.66
N GLU A 1000 28.44 -21.66 -20.43
CA GLU A 1000 27.72 -22.95 -20.42
C GLU A 1000 28.60 -24.11 -20.88
N ASN A 1001 29.43 -23.86 -21.90
CA ASN A 1001 30.39 -24.84 -22.39
C ASN A 1001 31.46 -25.17 -21.36
N GLU A 1002 31.98 -24.17 -20.66
CA GLU A 1002 32.94 -24.35 -19.56
C GLU A 1002 32.36 -25.17 -18.41
N VAL A 1003 31.12 -24.87 -17.98
CA VAL A 1003 30.41 -25.63 -16.93
C VAL A 1003 30.22 -27.09 -17.36
N ARG A 1004 29.75 -27.33 -18.59
CA ARG A 1004 29.57 -28.69 -19.13
C ARG A 1004 30.91 -29.45 -19.19
N SER A 1005 31.97 -28.79 -19.63
CA SER A 1005 33.32 -29.36 -19.68
C SER A 1005 33.82 -29.72 -18.28
N SER A 1006 33.74 -28.79 -17.32
CA SER A 1006 34.17 -29.01 -15.93
C SER A 1006 33.42 -30.16 -15.26
N LYS A 1007 32.09 -30.25 -15.48
CA LYS A 1007 31.26 -31.37 -14.99
C LYS A 1007 31.70 -32.71 -15.58
N ARG A 1008 31.98 -32.77 -16.89
CA ARG A 1008 32.45 -34.00 -17.56
C ARG A 1008 33.79 -34.47 -17.01
N HIS A 1009 34.75 -33.55 -16.82
CA HIS A 1009 36.03 -33.86 -16.21
C HIS A 1009 35.87 -34.43 -14.79
N ALA A 1010 35.02 -33.82 -13.96
CA ALA A 1010 34.78 -34.32 -12.60
C ALA A 1010 34.15 -35.72 -12.59
N ALA A 1011 33.19 -35.99 -13.48
CA ALA A 1011 32.57 -37.31 -13.62
C ALA A 1011 33.59 -38.40 -14.02
N LEU A 1012 34.47 -38.09 -14.99
CA LEU A 1012 35.53 -39.00 -15.43
C LEU A 1012 36.55 -39.26 -14.31
N THR A 1013 36.97 -38.22 -13.58
CA THR A 1013 37.89 -38.37 -12.45
C THR A 1013 37.29 -39.23 -11.34
N LEU A 1014 36.00 -39.04 -11.03
CA LEU A 1014 35.30 -39.83 -10.01
C LEU A 1014 35.14 -41.30 -10.41
N ALA A 1015 34.79 -41.56 -11.68
CA ALA A 1015 34.70 -42.92 -12.23
C ALA A 1015 36.06 -43.62 -12.23
N GLY A 1016 37.13 -42.93 -12.63
CA GLY A 1016 38.50 -43.48 -12.61
C GLY A 1016 38.99 -43.81 -11.20
N SER A 1017 38.75 -42.93 -10.24
CA SER A 1017 39.16 -43.14 -8.84
C SER A 1017 38.33 -44.20 -8.11
N THR A 1018 37.03 -44.31 -8.41
CA THR A 1018 36.20 -45.43 -7.90
C THR A 1018 36.60 -46.78 -8.52
N ALA A 1019 36.90 -46.83 -9.81
CA ALA A 1019 37.42 -48.04 -10.47
C ALA A 1019 38.77 -48.47 -9.87
N LEU A 1020 39.67 -47.51 -9.61
CA LEU A 1020 40.95 -47.77 -8.95
C LEU A 1020 40.76 -48.27 -7.51
N ALA A 1021 39.86 -47.65 -6.74
CA ALA A 1021 39.55 -48.09 -5.37
C ALA A 1021 38.93 -49.49 -5.35
N ALA A 1022 38.03 -49.81 -6.28
CA ALA A 1022 37.46 -51.14 -6.45
C ALA A 1022 38.53 -52.17 -6.83
N ALA A 1023 39.45 -51.83 -7.74
CA ALA A 1023 40.58 -52.68 -8.11
C ALA A 1023 41.53 -52.93 -6.92
N ILE A 1024 41.84 -51.89 -6.13
CA ILE A 1024 42.65 -52.01 -4.91
C ILE A 1024 41.93 -52.87 -3.85
N TRP A 1025 40.63 -52.69 -3.67
CA TRP A 1025 39.83 -53.51 -2.75
C TRP A 1025 39.80 -54.97 -3.19
N PHE A 1026 39.59 -55.23 -4.49
CA PHE A 1026 39.58 -56.58 -5.05
C PHE A 1026 40.95 -57.25 -4.94
N TRP A 1027 42.03 -56.49 -5.17
CA TRP A 1027 43.41 -56.95 -5.00
C TRP A 1027 43.73 -57.25 -3.53
N ARG A 1028 43.30 -56.41 -2.59
CA ARG A 1028 43.43 -56.67 -1.14
C ARG A 1028 42.62 -57.90 -0.71
N LYS A 1029 41.40 -58.07 -1.22
CA LYS A 1029 40.56 -59.23 -0.94
C LYS A 1029 41.15 -60.53 -1.49
N ARG A 1030 41.78 -60.48 -2.67
CA ARG A 1030 42.53 -61.60 -3.27
C ARG A 1030 43.85 -61.95 -2.57
N ARG A 1031 44.42 -61.04 -1.76
CA ARG A 1031 45.59 -61.33 -0.92
C ARG A 1031 45.22 -61.85 0.47
N ALA A 1032 43.98 -61.63 0.91
CA ALA A 1032 43.46 -62.06 2.20
C ALA A 1032 42.71 -63.40 2.14
N ALA A 1033 42.35 -63.85 0.93
CA ALA A 1033 41.94 -65.22 0.62
C ALA A 1033 43.14 -65.96 0.03
#